data_AF-A0A0C3Q1H9-F1
#
_entry.id   AF-A0A0C3Q1H9-F1
#
_cell.length_a   1.000
_cell.length_b   1.000
_cell.length_c   1.000
_cell.angle_alpha   90.00
_cell.angle_beta   90.00
_cell.angle_gamma   90.00
#
_symmetry.space_group_name_H-M   'P 1'
#
loop_
_entity.id
_entity.type
_entity.pdbx_description
1 polymer ?
#
loop_
_entity_poly.entity_id
_entity_poly.type
_entity_poly.pdbx_seq_one_letter_code
_entity_poly.pdbx_strand_id
1 'polypeptide(L)'
;MDAETVAALAALEVPVLDGTLSNGSAVRYVSRDHSDVTFILQSLPKNKSFSHLDQATRMILFVFFTQQLSNYLQPGSRRSIRVALNKESRDVLRNLPIFPIFDPGSRDDDNITLDVAPVGACFVNDSVKVIPNIRGTLFLSYDYGRVLHLALEEREILGEIDVLRKAISPDAWSQQDRVTGLLPSLIDRLMNRLNEVGDVTRARISELAIVEVGVHARRKSPNQVVDPASTLAELYDAEDEVLPVGVFAREGPGSYIHQLRSYRMLRATLTPPSIEERITRISDQTRPMKNRSDKALRLLSLLDSCTRSEGDWLPFEVIGGLCDLAWLPIVNRFHTPSECWDSRGKDLLLCDMVLPRVPFTVSSQQLRDYLGWSQVPFDVLQSQLLKVLEIELRPSKASETDVLDRIEAVLKNVAKSFQTGLLSQEHIRSLAETLGDAAWVPTRSCGRCVARQGMLEQINLGMKYHCVAPHLLRFPGMEALLKHMGICDRPSQASLLSTLREISNDLSESGVDRPTRSGLVHASILILDEFGRSTEGQESEFQRILIPTERCKLAPAREVLFNDMGGDPTAPPPGLQFAHPLVSASLANTLGLRRMSEEDFAEGGDGIQSFHIGEDLTVRIRRVLQDYDIDHSSNEWVANAEDAEAKSVTFLVDEASFQGRRVIGGLTGFQSGPALVVHNEKVFTDEDFTGLGNIGQGGKAGRADSIGRFGLGALSFYHFSEVINFPWRL
;
A
#
# COMPACT_ATOMS: atom_id res chain seq x y z
N MET A 1 5.64 -71.23 65.70
CA MET A 1 6.62 -70.50 64.89
C MET A 1 7.66 -71.52 64.45
N ASP A 2 7.99 -71.58 63.16
CA ASP A 2 9.03 -72.48 62.66
C ASP A 2 10.44 -71.97 63.04
N ALA A 3 11.45 -72.83 62.92
CA ALA A 3 12.82 -72.51 63.31
C ALA A 3 13.43 -71.38 62.46
N GLU A 4 13.03 -71.29 61.20
CA GLU A 4 13.51 -70.28 60.24
C GLU A 4 12.99 -68.88 60.58
N THR A 5 11.72 -68.74 60.97
CA THR A 5 11.15 -67.46 61.45
C THR A 5 11.81 -67.00 62.76
N VAL A 6 12.09 -67.95 63.68
CA VAL A 6 12.81 -67.63 64.93
C VAL A 6 14.22 -67.11 64.63
N ALA A 7 14.95 -67.75 63.71
CA ALA A 7 16.27 -67.31 63.28
C ALA A 7 16.22 -65.93 62.59
N ALA A 8 15.22 -65.69 61.75
CA ALA A 8 15.03 -64.41 61.07
C ALA A 8 14.69 -63.26 62.05
N LEU A 9 13.85 -63.52 63.06
CA LEU A 9 13.54 -62.54 64.12
C LEU A 9 14.74 -62.30 65.05
N ALA A 10 15.54 -63.33 65.34
CA ALA A 10 16.79 -63.19 66.08
C ALA A 10 17.81 -62.33 65.30
N ALA A 11 17.82 -62.40 63.96
CA ALA A 11 18.65 -61.53 63.12
C ALA A 11 18.23 -60.05 63.17
N LEU A 12 16.99 -59.75 63.61
CA LEU A 12 16.53 -58.40 63.93
C LEU A 12 16.83 -57.98 65.40
N GLU A 13 17.55 -58.81 66.16
CA GLU A 13 17.85 -58.62 67.59
C GLU A 13 16.60 -58.53 68.48
N VAL A 14 15.49 -59.11 68.03
CA VAL A 14 14.30 -59.26 68.87
C VAL A 14 14.60 -60.30 69.94
N PRO A 15 14.38 -60.03 71.24
CA PRO A 15 14.57 -61.02 72.28
C PRO A 15 13.52 -62.13 72.15
N VAL A 16 13.86 -63.21 71.45
CA VAL A 16 13.03 -64.42 71.34
C VAL A 16 13.38 -65.35 72.51
N LEU A 17 12.44 -65.57 73.42
CA LEU A 17 12.55 -66.59 74.47
C LEU A 17 12.66 -67.98 73.84
N ASP A 18 13.68 -68.74 74.22
CA ASP A 18 13.79 -70.17 73.92
C ASP A 18 12.56 -70.90 74.51
N GLY A 19 11.90 -71.74 73.70
CA GLY A 19 10.70 -72.47 74.09
C GLY A 19 10.88 -73.38 75.32
N THR A 20 12.12 -73.67 75.71
CA THR A 20 12.44 -74.43 76.93
C THR A 20 12.40 -73.61 78.22
N LEU A 21 12.41 -72.26 78.16
CA LEU A 21 12.43 -71.34 79.31
C LEU A 21 11.04 -70.80 79.71
N SER A 22 9.97 -71.16 78.98
CA SER A 22 8.64 -70.53 79.11
C SER A 22 7.90 -70.81 80.44
N ASN A 23 8.39 -71.74 81.27
CA ASN A 23 7.69 -72.21 82.49
C ASN A 23 8.28 -71.68 83.82
N GLY A 24 9.27 -70.79 83.79
CA GLY A 24 9.85 -70.18 85.01
C GLY A 24 9.02 -69.00 85.56
N SER A 25 8.75 -68.99 86.86
CA SER A 25 7.97 -67.94 87.56
C SER A 25 8.62 -66.55 87.58
N ALA A 26 9.87 -66.41 87.13
CA ALA A 26 10.62 -65.15 87.08
C ALA A 26 10.44 -64.32 85.79
N VAL A 27 9.78 -64.86 84.76
CA VAL A 27 9.57 -64.16 83.48
C VAL A 27 8.18 -63.52 83.46
N ARG A 28 7.99 -62.43 84.22
CA ARG A 28 6.74 -61.65 84.24
C ARG A 28 6.78 -60.36 83.40
N TYR A 29 7.93 -60.00 82.83
CA TYR A 29 8.12 -58.74 82.09
C TYR A 29 8.58 -58.91 80.63
N VAL A 30 8.64 -60.13 80.11
CA VAL A 30 8.92 -60.40 78.69
C VAL A 30 7.63 -61.00 78.11
N SER A 31 7.08 -60.37 77.06
CA SER A 31 5.83 -60.80 76.43
C SER A 31 5.90 -62.29 76.05
N ARG A 32 4.85 -63.05 76.39
CA ARG A 32 4.74 -64.49 76.14
C ARG A 32 4.30 -64.85 74.73
N ASP A 33 4.02 -63.85 73.89
CA ASP A 33 3.43 -64.08 72.58
C ASP A 33 4.32 -63.52 71.47
N HIS A 34 5.06 -64.42 70.82
CA HIS A 34 5.87 -64.11 69.63
C HIS A 34 5.01 -63.72 68.41
N SER A 35 3.68 -63.66 68.53
CA SER A 35 2.75 -63.15 67.53
C SER A 35 2.29 -61.70 67.77
N ASP A 36 2.63 -61.07 68.91
CA ASP A 36 2.30 -59.66 69.16
C ASP A 36 3.22 -58.71 68.38
N VAL A 37 2.75 -58.29 67.21
CA VAL A 37 3.49 -57.38 66.31
C VAL A 37 3.78 -56.01 66.94
N THR A 38 2.95 -55.52 67.86
CA THR A 38 3.18 -54.22 68.49
C THR A 38 4.35 -54.27 69.48
N PHE A 39 4.44 -55.36 70.24
CA PHE A 39 5.58 -55.62 71.12
C PHE A 39 6.87 -55.82 70.32
N ILE A 40 6.82 -56.57 69.21
CA ILE A 40 7.98 -56.79 68.35
C ILE A 40 8.50 -55.46 67.79
N LEU A 41 7.63 -54.64 67.19
CA LEU A 41 8.02 -53.33 66.64
C LEU A 41 8.56 -52.37 67.71
N GLN A 42 8.04 -52.42 68.94
CA GLN A 42 8.55 -51.61 70.06
C GLN A 42 9.90 -52.09 70.61
N SER A 43 10.20 -53.38 70.47
CA SER A 43 11.43 -54.00 70.97
C SER A 43 12.61 -53.87 70.00
N LEU A 44 12.34 -53.52 68.74
CA LEU A 44 13.38 -53.34 67.73
C LEU A 44 14.23 -52.07 67.97
N PRO A 45 15.54 -52.11 67.68
CA PRO A 45 16.40 -50.95 67.82
C PRO A 45 16.03 -49.85 66.80
N LYS A 46 15.66 -48.67 67.31
CA LYS A 46 15.06 -47.58 66.51
C LYS A 46 15.96 -46.97 65.42
N ASN A 47 17.29 -47.05 65.57
CA ASN A 47 18.27 -46.39 64.69
C ASN A 47 19.27 -47.35 64.03
N LYS A 48 18.91 -48.63 63.90
CA LYS A 48 19.80 -49.65 63.32
C LYS A 48 19.38 -49.99 61.90
N SER A 49 20.37 -50.10 61.01
CA SER A 49 20.15 -50.57 59.64
C SER A 49 20.24 -52.09 59.59
N PHE A 50 19.26 -52.71 58.91
CA PHE A 50 19.22 -54.15 58.68
C PHE A 50 19.58 -54.52 57.23
N SER A 51 20.33 -53.66 56.53
CA SER A 51 20.74 -53.88 55.14
C SER A 51 21.63 -55.12 54.94
N HIS A 52 22.25 -55.63 56.01
CA HIS A 52 23.09 -56.82 55.98
C HIS A 52 22.31 -58.14 55.83
N LEU A 53 20.97 -58.13 56.01
CA LEU A 53 20.14 -59.32 55.85
C LEU A 53 20.09 -59.76 54.39
N ASP A 54 20.24 -61.07 54.15
CA ASP A 54 20.09 -61.66 52.83
C ASP A 54 18.62 -61.70 52.37
N GLN A 55 18.42 -61.92 51.07
CA GLN A 55 17.07 -61.89 50.48
C GLN A 55 16.16 -62.98 51.06
N ALA A 56 16.69 -64.17 51.38
CA ALA A 56 15.91 -65.25 51.98
C ALA A 56 15.37 -64.87 53.36
N THR A 57 16.21 -64.27 54.21
CA THR A 57 15.81 -63.77 55.53
C THR A 57 14.79 -62.63 55.40
N ARG A 58 14.99 -61.70 54.45
CA ARG A 58 14.02 -60.62 54.17
C ARG A 58 12.66 -61.18 53.77
N MET A 59 12.62 -62.21 52.93
CA MET A 59 11.37 -62.86 52.51
C MET A 59 10.63 -63.52 53.67
N ILE A 60 11.35 -64.24 54.54
CA ILE A 60 10.77 -64.85 55.76
C ILE A 60 10.16 -63.76 56.65
N LEU A 61 10.91 -62.67 56.89
CA LEU A 61 10.44 -61.53 57.67
C LEU A 61 9.22 -60.85 57.04
N PHE A 62 9.22 -60.65 55.72
CA PHE A 62 8.09 -60.09 54.99
C PHE A 62 6.81 -60.92 55.18
N VAL A 63 6.90 -62.25 55.00
CA VAL A 63 5.75 -63.16 55.21
C VAL A 63 5.28 -63.09 56.66
N PHE A 64 6.21 -63.15 57.63
CA PHE A 64 5.90 -63.07 59.05
C PHE A 64 5.17 -61.76 59.42
N PHE A 65 5.75 -60.60 59.11
CA PHE A 65 5.16 -59.31 59.44
C PHE A 65 3.83 -59.08 58.72
N THR A 66 3.71 -59.51 57.46
CA THR A 66 2.44 -59.43 56.71
C THR A 66 1.34 -60.25 57.37
N GLN A 67 1.64 -61.46 57.85
CA GLN A 67 0.67 -62.30 58.55
C GLN A 67 0.25 -61.70 59.90
N GLN A 68 1.22 -61.26 60.72
CA GLN A 68 0.91 -60.70 62.03
C GLN A 68 0.19 -59.35 61.95
N LEU A 69 0.60 -58.46 61.04
CA LEU A 69 -0.10 -57.20 60.78
C LEU A 69 -1.50 -57.44 60.22
N SER A 70 -1.70 -58.46 59.38
CA SER A 70 -3.04 -58.80 58.89
C SER A 70 -3.97 -59.16 60.05
N ASN A 71 -3.52 -60.03 60.96
CA ASN A 71 -4.28 -60.40 62.16
C ASN A 71 -4.56 -59.20 63.07
N TYR A 72 -3.56 -58.31 63.25
CA TYR A 72 -3.68 -57.10 64.05
C TYR A 72 -4.69 -56.09 63.46
N LEU A 73 -4.74 -55.98 62.14
CA LEU A 73 -5.63 -55.06 61.42
C LEU A 73 -7.06 -55.61 61.22
N GLN A 74 -7.32 -56.89 61.48
CA GLN A 74 -8.65 -57.48 61.35
C GLN A 74 -9.62 -57.00 62.44
N PRO A 75 -10.89 -56.69 62.09
CA PRO A 75 -11.91 -56.35 63.08
C PRO A 75 -12.42 -57.62 63.79
N GLY A 76 -12.05 -57.81 65.07
CA GLY A 76 -12.44 -59.00 65.83
C GLY A 76 -12.75 -58.76 67.31
N SER A 77 -14.05 -58.60 67.61
CA SER A 77 -14.72 -58.91 68.90
C SER A 77 -14.28 -58.17 70.19
N ARG A 78 -15.19 -57.28 70.63
CA ARG A 78 -15.35 -56.66 71.95
C ARG A 78 -14.24 -55.69 72.39
N ARG A 79 -14.58 -54.41 72.14
CA ARG A 79 -13.95 -53.15 72.54
C ARG A 79 -12.87 -52.65 71.58
N SER A 80 -13.25 -51.53 70.95
CA SER A 80 -12.38 -50.40 70.58
C SER A 80 -11.75 -50.48 69.19
N ILE A 81 -12.12 -49.49 68.36
CA ILE A 81 -11.25 -48.59 67.59
C ILE A 81 -10.12 -49.28 66.81
N ARG A 82 -10.04 -49.07 65.48
CA ARG A 82 -8.82 -49.35 64.68
C ARG A 82 -7.60 -48.87 65.48
N VAL A 83 -6.86 -49.76 66.13
CA VAL A 83 -5.66 -49.35 66.86
C VAL A 83 -4.60 -49.18 65.79
N ALA A 84 -4.50 -47.97 65.27
CA ALA A 84 -3.42 -47.58 64.40
C ALA A 84 -2.09 -47.82 65.12
N LEU A 85 -1.08 -48.29 64.39
CA LEU A 85 0.28 -48.28 64.91
C LEU A 85 0.64 -46.84 65.28
N ASN A 86 1.20 -46.65 66.47
CA ASN A 86 1.72 -45.35 66.87
C ASN A 86 2.81 -44.90 65.89
N LYS A 87 3.10 -43.60 65.84
CA LYS A 87 4.07 -43.03 64.90
C LYS A 87 5.43 -43.73 64.97
N GLU A 88 5.91 -44.00 66.18
CA GLU A 88 7.21 -44.65 66.38
C GLU A 88 7.27 -46.06 65.79
N SER A 89 6.21 -46.86 65.96
CA SER A 89 6.14 -48.23 65.41
C SER A 89 6.07 -48.21 63.89
N ARG A 90 5.45 -47.18 63.29
CA ARG A 90 5.45 -46.98 61.83
C ARG A 90 6.81 -46.56 61.31
N ASP A 91 7.53 -45.71 62.03
CA ASP A 91 8.89 -45.31 61.67
C ASP A 91 9.86 -46.51 61.75
N VAL A 92 9.71 -47.36 62.77
CA VAL A 92 10.46 -48.63 62.86
C VAL A 92 10.08 -49.58 61.73
N LEU A 93 8.78 -49.73 61.43
CA LEU A 93 8.30 -50.58 60.36
C LEU A 93 8.92 -50.16 59.01
N ARG A 94 9.01 -48.86 58.72
CA ARG A 94 9.65 -48.32 57.49
C ARG A 94 11.13 -48.68 57.35
N ASN A 95 11.84 -48.85 58.46
CA ASN A 95 13.27 -49.18 58.48
C ASN A 95 13.54 -50.69 58.36
N LEU A 96 12.51 -51.52 58.31
CA LEU A 96 12.64 -52.95 58.05
C LEU A 96 12.77 -53.21 56.54
N PRO A 97 13.75 -54.02 56.09
CA PRO A 97 14.00 -54.31 54.69
C PRO A 97 13.02 -55.39 54.17
N ILE A 98 11.73 -55.13 54.32
CA ILE A 98 10.65 -56.09 54.04
C ILE A 98 9.65 -55.56 53.00
N PHE A 99 9.88 -54.39 52.41
CA PHE A 99 8.92 -53.83 51.46
C PHE A 99 9.23 -54.25 50.03
N PRO A 100 8.20 -54.63 49.24
CA PRO A 100 8.36 -55.04 47.85
C PRO A 100 8.62 -53.84 46.94
N ILE A 101 9.87 -53.63 46.55
CA ILE A 101 10.33 -52.51 45.73
C ILE A 101 10.53 -52.98 44.28
N PHE A 102 10.12 -52.12 43.36
CA PHE A 102 10.44 -52.27 41.95
C PHE A 102 11.74 -51.55 41.59
N ASP A 103 12.56 -52.22 40.80
CA ASP A 103 13.67 -51.56 40.12
C ASP A 103 13.15 -50.67 38.97
N PRO A 104 13.81 -49.53 38.69
CA PRO A 104 13.46 -48.70 37.55
C PRO A 104 13.57 -49.45 36.22
N GLY A 105 12.57 -49.35 35.36
CA GLY A 105 12.49 -50.13 34.12
C GLY A 105 11.07 -50.56 33.79
N SER A 106 10.95 -51.56 32.92
CA SER A 106 9.69 -52.27 32.74
C SER A 106 9.30 -52.94 34.04
N ARG A 107 8.03 -52.80 34.45
CA ARG A 107 7.54 -53.48 35.64
C ARG A 107 7.63 -54.99 35.44
N ASP A 108 8.31 -55.63 36.38
CA ASP A 108 8.42 -57.08 36.49
C ASP A 108 7.89 -57.50 37.87
N ASP A 109 6.69 -58.08 37.88
CA ASP A 109 6.05 -58.54 39.12
C ASP A 109 6.68 -59.84 39.65
N ASP A 110 7.51 -60.52 38.84
CA ASP A 110 8.20 -61.76 39.23
C ASP A 110 9.59 -61.50 39.83
N ASN A 111 10.14 -60.30 39.62
CA ASN A 111 11.48 -59.91 40.08
C ASN A 111 11.43 -58.69 41.02
N ILE A 112 10.80 -58.86 42.18
CA ILE A 112 10.67 -57.82 43.21
C ILE A 112 11.76 -58.00 44.27
N THR A 113 12.45 -56.90 44.58
CA THR A 113 13.43 -56.86 45.66
C THR A 113 12.77 -56.41 46.97
N LEU A 114 13.28 -56.85 48.11
CA LEU A 114 12.79 -56.42 49.42
C LEU A 114 13.78 -55.44 50.05
N ASP A 115 13.33 -54.23 50.39
CA ASP A 115 14.16 -53.25 51.11
C ASP A 115 13.30 -52.31 51.98
N VAL A 116 13.95 -51.29 52.56
CA VAL A 116 13.32 -50.30 53.43
C VAL A 116 12.41 -49.34 52.65
N ALA A 117 11.35 -48.85 53.28
CA ALA A 117 10.42 -47.88 52.69
C ALA A 117 10.50 -46.53 53.40
N PRO A 118 11.48 -45.66 53.06
CA PRO A 118 11.63 -44.36 53.67
C PRO A 118 10.39 -43.47 53.46
N VAL A 119 10.27 -42.41 54.25
CA VAL A 119 9.21 -41.41 54.09
C VAL A 119 9.32 -40.79 52.68
N GLY A 120 8.26 -40.93 51.88
CA GLY A 120 8.23 -40.51 50.48
C GLY A 120 8.28 -41.67 49.46
N ALA A 121 8.46 -42.91 49.91
CA ALA A 121 8.28 -44.07 49.05
C ALA A 121 6.81 -44.21 48.61
N CYS A 122 6.59 -44.58 47.36
CA CYS A 122 5.30 -44.51 46.68
C CYS A 122 4.75 -45.91 46.39
N PHE A 123 3.59 -46.26 46.94
CA PHE A 123 2.89 -47.49 46.56
C PHE A 123 2.21 -47.32 45.20
N VAL A 124 2.43 -48.26 44.28
CA VAL A 124 1.87 -48.27 42.93
C VAL A 124 0.95 -49.47 42.72
N ASN A 125 -0.15 -49.29 41.98
CA ASN A 125 -1.06 -50.37 41.61
C ASN A 125 -0.66 -51.06 40.29
N ASP A 126 -1.30 -52.17 39.96
CA ASP A 126 -1.16 -52.98 38.74
C ASP A 126 -1.25 -52.21 37.39
N SER A 127 -1.85 -51.02 37.37
CA SER A 127 -1.92 -50.18 36.17
C SER A 127 -0.56 -49.65 35.72
N VAL A 128 0.40 -49.49 36.65
CA VAL A 128 1.74 -48.97 36.36
C VAL A 128 2.55 -50.03 35.63
N LYS A 129 2.93 -49.78 34.37
CA LYS A 129 3.72 -50.74 33.56
C LYS A 129 5.21 -50.39 33.44
N VAL A 130 5.58 -49.14 33.73
CA VAL A 130 6.96 -48.67 33.67
C VAL A 130 7.26 -47.88 34.94
N ILE A 131 8.34 -48.24 35.60
CA ILE A 131 8.80 -47.65 36.86
C ILE A 131 9.88 -46.62 36.55
N PRO A 132 9.66 -45.32 36.82
CA PRO A 132 10.62 -44.29 36.47
C PRO A 132 11.80 -44.26 37.44
N ASN A 133 12.95 -43.79 36.95
CA ASN A 133 14.13 -43.58 37.77
C ASN A 133 14.06 -42.18 38.38
N ILE A 134 13.69 -42.10 39.66
CA ILE A 134 13.60 -40.83 40.39
C ILE A 134 14.43 -40.94 41.66
N ARG A 135 15.52 -40.17 41.72
CA ARG A 135 16.44 -40.16 42.85
C ARG A 135 15.70 -39.87 44.15
N GLY A 136 15.80 -40.79 45.10
CA GLY A 136 15.17 -40.67 46.42
C GLY A 136 13.69 -41.03 46.46
N THR A 137 13.09 -41.48 45.36
CA THR A 137 11.73 -42.04 45.34
C THR A 137 11.80 -43.53 45.00
N LEU A 138 11.33 -44.36 45.93
CA LEU A 138 11.19 -45.80 45.72
C LEU A 138 9.74 -46.09 45.35
N PHE A 139 9.54 -46.99 44.39
CA PHE A 139 8.21 -47.42 43.96
C PHE A 139 7.96 -48.84 44.48
N LEU A 140 6.87 -49.02 45.23
CA LEU A 140 6.55 -50.25 45.93
C LEU A 140 5.31 -50.91 45.33
N SER A 141 5.30 -52.24 45.25
CA SER A 141 4.09 -52.95 44.85
C SER A 141 3.02 -52.85 45.92
N TYR A 142 1.87 -52.23 45.58
CA TYR A 142 0.68 -52.28 46.42
C TYR A 142 0.13 -53.70 46.53
N ASP A 143 0.18 -54.47 45.44
CA ASP A 143 -0.44 -55.80 45.36
C ASP A 143 0.21 -56.78 46.34
N TYR A 144 1.55 -56.80 46.38
CA TYR A 144 2.31 -57.58 47.34
C TYR A 144 2.40 -56.90 48.72
N GLY A 145 2.47 -55.56 48.77
CA GLY A 145 2.69 -54.77 49.99
C GLY A 145 1.41 -54.29 50.69
N ARG A 146 0.22 -54.78 50.32
CA ARG A 146 -1.08 -54.23 50.76
C ARG A 146 -1.22 -54.09 52.27
N VAL A 147 -0.83 -55.12 53.02
CA VAL A 147 -0.92 -55.12 54.49
C VAL A 147 0.03 -54.09 55.09
N LEU A 148 1.26 -53.98 54.56
CA LEU A 148 2.24 -53.00 54.99
C LEU A 148 1.76 -51.56 54.70
N HIS A 149 1.17 -51.32 53.53
CA HIS A 149 0.56 -50.03 53.19
C HIS A 149 -0.52 -49.63 54.20
N LEU A 150 -1.43 -50.55 54.53
CA LEU A 150 -2.49 -50.32 55.52
C LEU A 150 -1.92 -50.07 56.92
N ALA A 151 -0.89 -50.81 57.33
CA ALA A 151 -0.24 -50.66 58.62
C ALA A 151 0.48 -49.30 58.78
N LEU A 152 1.00 -48.75 57.69
CA LEU A 152 1.62 -47.41 57.67
C LEU A 152 0.61 -46.26 57.65
N GLU A 153 -0.67 -46.55 57.43
CA GLU A 153 -1.74 -45.57 57.19
C GLU A 153 -1.44 -44.64 56.00
N GLU A 154 -0.75 -45.16 54.98
CA GLU A 154 -0.53 -44.44 53.73
C GLU A 154 -1.87 -44.22 53.03
N ARG A 155 -2.09 -43.01 52.51
CA ARG A 155 -3.38 -42.63 51.90
C ARG A 155 -3.40 -42.75 50.39
N GLU A 156 -2.24 -42.70 49.75
CA GLU A 156 -2.13 -42.63 48.30
C GLU A 156 -1.60 -43.94 47.72
N ILE A 157 -2.33 -44.46 46.74
CA ILE A 157 -1.88 -45.51 45.83
C ILE A 157 -1.81 -44.86 44.46
N LEU A 158 -0.62 -44.80 43.89
CA LEU A 158 -0.40 -44.12 42.63
C LEU A 158 -0.81 -45.03 41.48
N GLY A 159 -1.69 -44.51 40.62
CA GLY A 159 -1.92 -45.09 39.30
C GLY A 159 -0.86 -44.66 38.32
N GLU A 160 -0.89 -45.24 37.12
CA GLU A 160 0.13 -44.96 36.10
C GLU A 160 0.17 -43.49 35.67
N ILE A 161 -0.96 -42.77 35.62
CA ILE A 161 -0.97 -41.34 35.31
C ILE A 161 -0.20 -40.53 36.37
N ASP A 162 -0.34 -40.87 37.64
CA ASP A 162 0.35 -40.16 38.73
C ASP A 162 1.85 -40.45 38.73
N VAL A 163 2.23 -41.70 38.41
CA VAL A 163 3.63 -42.08 38.23
C VAL A 163 4.25 -41.36 37.02
N LEU A 164 3.55 -41.31 35.89
CA LEU A 164 4.01 -40.56 34.71
C LEU A 164 4.14 -39.06 35.00
N ARG A 165 3.21 -38.47 35.77
CA ARG A 165 3.31 -37.07 36.23
C ARG A 165 4.54 -36.83 37.08
N LYS A 166 4.88 -37.76 37.99
CA LYS A 166 6.13 -37.69 38.78
C LYS A 166 7.36 -37.80 37.87
N ALA A 167 7.33 -38.68 36.88
CA ALA A 167 8.44 -38.92 35.95
C ALA A 167 8.78 -37.69 35.10
N ILE A 168 7.78 -36.90 34.68
CA ILE A 168 7.98 -35.69 33.86
C ILE A 168 8.29 -34.42 34.65
N SER A 169 8.42 -34.53 35.98
CA SER A 169 8.81 -33.39 36.82
C SER A 169 10.20 -32.86 36.41
N PRO A 170 10.47 -31.55 36.55
CA PRO A 170 11.71 -30.93 36.08
C PRO A 170 12.98 -31.63 36.55
N ASP A 171 13.01 -32.07 37.80
CA ASP A 171 14.17 -32.72 38.39
C ASP A 171 14.27 -34.21 38.03
N ALA A 172 13.17 -34.85 37.63
CA ALA A 172 13.12 -36.29 37.36
C ALA A 172 13.39 -36.66 35.89
N TRP A 173 12.94 -35.84 34.93
CA TRP A 173 12.97 -36.25 33.52
C TRP A 173 14.38 -36.54 32.98
N SER A 174 15.36 -35.73 33.38
CA SER A 174 16.78 -35.92 32.99
C SER A 174 17.43 -37.17 33.58
N GLN A 175 16.78 -37.83 34.54
CA GLN A 175 17.29 -39.02 35.21
C GLN A 175 16.92 -40.32 34.47
N GLN A 176 15.96 -40.26 33.54
CA GLN A 176 15.44 -41.45 32.86
C GLN A 176 16.47 -42.09 31.91
N ASP A 177 17.41 -41.30 31.38
CA ASP A 177 18.50 -41.78 30.52
C ASP A 177 19.56 -42.62 31.24
N ARG A 178 19.53 -42.66 32.59
CA ARG A 178 20.50 -43.45 33.38
C ARG A 178 20.21 -44.94 33.34
N VAL A 179 19.01 -45.33 32.92
CA VAL A 179 18.56 -46.72 32.83
C VAL A 179 18.31 -47.04 31.37
N THR A 180 19.01 -48.04 30.85
CA THR A 180 18.95 -48.39 29.43
C THR A 180 17.53 -48.80 29.04
N GLY A 181 16.95 -48.18 28.01
CA GLY A 181 15.62 -48.50 27.49
C GLY A 181 14.43 -47.89 28.27
N LEU A 182 14.68 -47.22 29.40
CA LEU A 182 13.62 -46.63 30.23
C LEU A 182 12.95 -45.43 29.55
N LEU A 183 13.75 -44.48 29.04
CA LEU A 183 13.21 -43.27 28.41
C LEU A 183 12.27 -43.58 27.22
N PRO A 184 12.63 -44.43 26.23
CA PRO A 184 11.71 -44.79 25.15
C PRO A 184 10.42 -45.44 25.65
N SER A 185 10.51 -46.29 26.67
CA SER A 185 9.33 -46.95 27.27
C SER A 185 8.40 -45.92 27.92
N LEU A 186 8.94 -44.95 28.67
CA LEU A 186 8.16 -43.86 29.25
C LEU A 186 7.53 -42.97 28.18
N ILE A 187 8.25 -42.66 27.11
CA ILE A 187 7.71 -41.88 25.98
C ILE A 187 6.52 -42.60 25.35
N ASP A 188 6.62 -43.92 25.10
CA ASP A 188 5.50 -44.70 24.57
C ASP A 188 4.27 -44.64 25.49
N ARG A 189 4.45 -44.82 26.81
CA ARG A 189 3.36 -44.70 27.78
C ARG A 189 2.72 -43.31 27.80
N LEU A 190 3.55 -42.25 27.71
CA LEU A 190 3.08 -40.86 27.68
C LEU A 190 2.25 -40.55 26.43
N MET A 191 2.71 -40.99 25.26
CA MET A 191 1.98 -40.77 24.00
C MET A 191 0.65 -41.51 24.02
N ASN A 192 0.67 -42.82 24.30
CA ASN A 192 -0.53 -43.64 24.28
C ASN A 192 -1.62 -43.24 25.30
N ARG A 193 -1.28 -42.39 26.29
CA ARG A 193 -2.21 -41.91 27.32
C ARG A 193 -2.33 -40.38 27.37
N LEU A 194 -1.95 -39.69 26.30
CA LEU A 194 -1.97 -38.23 26.24
C LEU A 194 -3.39 -37.65 26.41
N ASN A 195 -4.42 -38.41 26.04
CA ASN A 195 -5.82 -38.07 26.21
C ASN A 195 -6.35 -38.20 27.65
N GLU A 196 -5.66 -38.96 28.49
CA GLU A 196 -6.05 -39.20 29.89
C GLU A 196 -5.43 -38.16 30.84
N VAL A 197 -4.48 -37.35 30.35
CA VAL A 197 -3.80 -36.33 31.15
C VAL A 197 -4.41 -34.94 30.98
N GLY A 198 -4.44 -34.18 32.08
CA GLY A 198 -4.95 -32.80 32.11
C GLY A 198 -4.04 -31.81 31.39
N ASP A 199 -4.56 -30.60 31.14
CA ASP A 199 -3.88 -29.57 30.33
C ASP A 199 -2.51 -29.18 30.89
N VAL A 200 -2.35 -29.10 32.21
CA VAL A 200 -1.05 -28.78 32.85
C VAL A 200 0.00 -29.83 32.54
N THR A 201 -0.37 -31.12 32.59
CA THR A 201 0.52 -32.22 32.25
C THR A 201 0.84 -32.22 30.75
N ARG A 202 -0.15 -31.94 29.89
CA ARG A 202 0.05 -31.80 28.44
C ARG A 202 0.98 -30.63 28.08
N ALA A 203 0.83 -29.49 28.73
CA ALA A 203 1.73 -28.34 28.59
C ALA A 203 3.15 -28.70 29.03
N ARG A 204 3.32 -29.48 30.10
CA ARG A 204 4.64 -29.97 30.47
C ARG A 204 5.24 -30.90 29.40
N ILE A 205 4.46 -31.85 28.89
CA ILE A 205 4.89 -32.80 27.85
C ILE A 205 5.34 -32.07 26.57
N SER A 206 4.67 -30.96 26.20
CA SER A 206 5.03 -30.20 25.00
C SER A 206 6.39 -29.49 25.08
N GLU A 207 6.98 -29.38 26.27
CA GLU A 207 8.31 -28.82 26.53
C GLU A 207 9.41 -29.89 26.68
N LEU A 208 9.05 -31.16 26.83
CA LEU A 208 10.03 -32.24 27.03
C LEU A 208 10.63 -32.67 25.71
N ALA A 209 11.94 -32.90 25.67
CA ALA A 209 12.62 -33.46 24.51
C ALA A 209 12.22 -34.94 24.27
N ILE A 210 11.07 -35.14 23.60
CA ILE A 210 10.48 -36.46 23.35
C ILE A 210 10.46 -36.85 21.87
N VAL A 211 10.37 -35.88 20.96
CA VAL A 211 10.17 -36.16 19.53
C VAL A 211 11.52 -36.30 18.84
N GLU A 212 11.77 -37.45 18.23
CA GLU A 212 12.96 -37.67 17.41
C GLU A 212 12.82 -36.96 16.06
N VAL A 213 13.80 -36.12 15.72
CA VAL A 213 13.80 -35.28 14.51
C VAL A 213 15.10 -35.40 13.71
N GLY A 214 14.97 -35.16 12.40
CA GLY A 214 16.08 -35.10 11.45
C GLY A 214 16.88 -36.39 11.29
N VAL A 215 17.98 -36.29 10.54
CA VAL A 215 18.80 -37.46 10.13
C VAL A 215 19.52 -38.13 11.31
N HIS A 216 19.83 -37.35 12.35
CA HIS A 216 20.55 -37.83 13.54
C HIS A 216 19.64 -38.32 14.67
N ALA A 217 18.31 -38.36 14.45
CA ALA A 217 17.31 -38.75 15.46
C ALA A 217 17.49 -38.03 16.81
N ARG A 218 17.79 -36.72 16.77
CA ARG A 218 17.90 -35.91 17.99
C ARG A 218 16.53 -35.70 18.58
N ARG A 219 16.43 -35.65 19.92
CA ARG A 219 15.15 -35.35 20.58
C ARG A 219 14.94 -33.85 20.72
N LYS A 220 13.80 -33.36 20.23
CA LYS A 220 13.31 -31.99 20.45
C LYS A 220 11.97 -32.03 21.16
N SER A 221 11.61 -30.91 21.76
CA SER A 221 10.30 -30.74 22.35
C SER A 221 9.22 -30.64 21.27
N PRO A 222 8.01 -31.18 21.48
CA PRO A 222 6.92 -31.08 20.51
C PRO A 222 6.72 -29.67 19.96
N ASN A 223 6.81 -28.66 20.84
CA ASN A 223 6.63 -27.26 20.47
C ASN A 223 7.77 -26.67 19.60
N GLN A 224 8.87 -27.41 19.41
CA GLN A 224 9.97 -27.06 18.48
C GLN A 224 9.88 -27.83 17.17
N VAL A 225 9.05 -28.88 17.08
CA VAL A 225 8.87 -29.72 15.90
C VAL A 225 7.81 -29.13 14.99
N VAL A 226 8.10 -29.11 13.69
CA VAL A 226 7.17 -28.67 12.65
C VAL A 226 6.23 -29.82 12.30
N ASP A 227 4.93 -29.53 12.26
CA ASP A 227 3.91 -30.50 11.86
C ASP A 227 4.10 -30.89 10.38
N PRO A 228 4.39 -32.16 10.04
CA PRO A 228 4.57 -32.61 8.67
C PRO A 228 3.36 -32.38 7.75
N ALA A 229 2.16 -32.31 8.32
CA ALA A 229 0.93 -32.07 7.56
C ALA A 229 0.65 -30.57 7.35
N SER A 230 1.43 -29.69 7.97
CA SER A 230 1.25 -28.24 7.83
C SER A 230 1.96 -27.69 6.60
N THR A 231 1.45 -26.58 6.08
CA THR A 231 2.07 -25.84 4.97
C THR A 231 3.47 -25.30 5.33
N LEU A 232 3.80 -25.24 6.62
CA LEU A 232 5.09 -24.83 7.17
C LEU A 232 6.19 -25.88 6.93
N ALA A 233 5.84 -27.17 6.88
CA ALA A 233 6.80 -28.27 6.72
C ALA A 233 7.65 -28.14 5.44
N GLU A 234 7.05 -27.63 4.36
CA GLU A 234 7.70 -27.43 3.06
C GLU A 234 8.88 -26.44 3.09
N LEU A 235 9.00 -25.62 4.15
CA LEU A 235 10.14 -24.71 4.32
C LEU A 235 11.41 -25.39 4.86
N TYR A 236 11.31 -26.63 5.33
CA TYR A 236 12.38 -27.31 6.04
C TYR A 236 12.87 -28.55 5.28
N ASP A 237 14.18 -28.77 5.33
CA ASP A 237 14.81 -30.02 4.90
C ASP A 237 14.97 -30.98 6.09
N ALA A 238 15.28 -32.25 5.81
CA ALA A 238 15.56 -33.24 6.86
C ALA A 238 16.76 -32.84 7.73
N GLU A 239 17.71 -32.12 7.14
CA GLU A 239 18.92 -31.59 7.76
C GLU A 239 18.65 -30.42 8.72
N ASP A 240 17.47 -29.78 8.68
CA ASP A 240 17.10 -28.71 9.63
C ASP A 240 16.73 -29.25 11.02
N GLU A 241 16.63 -30.58 11.18
CA GLU A 241 16.34 -31.24 12.46
C GLU A 241 15.09 -30.70 13.16
N VAL A 242 14.03 -30.36 12.42
CA VAL A 242 12.73 -29.94 12.97
C VAL A 242 11.56 -30.80 12.48
N LEU A 243 11.81 -31.69 11.52
CA LEU A 243 10.83 -32.64 11.01
C LEU A 243 10.96 -33.96 11.77
N PRO A 244 9.85 -34.57 12.24
CA PRO A 244 9.86 -35.82 12.97
C PRO A 244 10.35 -36.98 12.10
N VAL A 245 10.96 -37.98 12.73
CA VAL A 245 11.42 -39.23 12.11
C VAL A 245 10.98 -40.46 12.91
N GLY A 246 11.21 -41.65 12.36
CA GLY A 246 10.94 -42.90 13.06
C GLY A 246 9.45 -43.08 13.40
N VAL A 247 9.15 -43.46 14.64
CA VAL A 247 7.76 -43.66 15.12
C VAL A 247 6.95 -42.36 15.15
N PHE A 248 7.61 -41.21 15.29
CA PHE A 248 6.97 -39.90 15.28
C PHE A 248 6.64 -39.38 13.87
N ALA A 249 7.14 -40.00 12.81
CA ALA A 249 6.79 -39.64 11.43
C ALA A 249 5.60 -40.45 10.87
N ARG A 250 5.13 -41.47 11.59
CA ARG A 250 4.07 -42.36 11.11
C ARG A 250 2.71 -41.69 11.22
N GLU A 251 2.09 -41.40 10.09
CA GLU A 251 0.71 -40.89 10.03
C GLU A 251 -0.32 -41.99 10.27
N GLY A 252 -1.48 -41.62 10.82
CA GLY A 252 -2.62 -42.51 11.03
C GLY A 252 -3.33 -42.27 12.38
N PRO A 253 -4.59 -42.70 12.53
CA PRO A 253 -5.31 -42.60 13.78
C PRO A 253 -4.57 -43.30 14.92
N GLY A 254 -4.40 -42.62 16.05
CA GLY A 254 -3.71 -43.17 17.22
C GLY A 254 -2.18 -43.14 17.15
N SER A 255 -1.57 -42.65 16.07
CA SER A 255 -0.12 -42.44 16.04
C SER A 255 0.31 -41.28 16.92
N TYR A 256 1.60 -41.23 17.29
CA TYR A 256 2.13 -40.18 18.15
C TYR A 256 1.95 -38.79 17.53
N ILE A 257 2.24 -38.64 16.23
CA ILE A 257 2.11 -37.33 15.56
C ILE A 257 0.66 -36.86 15.51
N HIS A 258 -0.30 -37.78 15.31
CA HIS A 258 -1.72 -37.46 15.32
C HIS A 258 -2.17 -36.96 16.70
N GLN A 259 -1.69 -37.59 17.79
CA GLN A 259 -1.99 -37.16 19.15
C GLN A 259 -1.39 -35.77 19.43
N LEU A 260 -0.11 -35.56 19.13
CA LEU A 260 0.55 -34.25 19.31
C LEU A 260 -0.15 -33.14 18.52
N ARG A 261 -0.57 -33.44 17.28
CA ARG A 261 -1.36 -32.53 16.44
C ARG A 261 -2.73 -32.22 17.04
N SER A 262 -3.45 -33.23 17.55
CA SER A 262 -4.80 -33.05 18.13
C SER A 262 -4.80 -32.11 19.34
N TYR A 263 -3.68 -32.04 20.07
CA TYR A 263 -3.49 -31.14 21.20
C TYR A 263 -2.69 -29.87 20.84
N ARG A 264 -2.48 -29.58 19.55
CA ARG A 264 -1.75 -28.40 19.05
C ARG A 264 -0.35 -28.23 19.66
N MET A 265 0.33 -29.35 19.90
CA MET A 265 1.68 -29.34 20.47
C MET A 265 2.77 -29.09 19.42
N LEU A 266 2.46 -29.25 18.14
CA LEU A 266 3.39 -29.07 17.02
C LEU A 266 3.28 -27.66 16.41
N ARG A 267 4.37 -27.18 15.82
CA ARG A 267 4.39 -25.92 15.08
C ARG A 267 3.73 -26.09 13.72
N ALA A 268 2.61 -25.41 13.52
CA ALA A 268 1.90 -25.39 12.23
C ALA A 268 1.82 -23.98 11.61
N THR A 269 2.25 -22.93 12.33
CA THR A 269 2.23 -21.53 11.90
C THR A 269 3.60 -20.89 11.98
N LEU A 270 3.82 -19.84 11.20
CA LEU A 270 5.02 -19.02 11.32
C LEU A 270 5.06 -18.33 12.69
N THR A 271 6.25 -18.26 13.27
CA THR A 271 6.58 -17.44 14.44
C THR A 271 7.70 -16.47 14.05
N PRO A 272 7.82 -15.31 14.72
CA PRO A 272 8.89 -14.35 14.41
C PRO A 272 10.30 -14.98 14.41
N PRO A 273 10.70 -15.82 15.39
CA PRO A 273 12.00 -16.49 15.35
C PRO A 273 12.18 -17.43 14.17
N SER A 274 11.10 -18.09 13.72
CA SER A 274 11.16 -18.97 12.57
C SER A 274 11.28 -18.22 11.25
N ILE A 275 10.76 -17.01 11.17
CA ILE A 275 10.89 -16.17 9.97
C ILE A 275 12.33 -15.70 9.85
N GLU A 276 12.89 -15.14 10.91
CA GLU A 276 14.28 -14.67 10.96
C GLU A 276 15.26 -15.79 10.60
N GLU A 277 15.08 -16.96 11.22
CA GLU A 277 15.90 -18.14 10.96
C GLU A 277 15.77 -18.61 9.50
N ARG A 278 14.55 -18.65 8.95
CA ARG A 278 14.32 -19.07 7.55
C ARG A 278 14.85 -18.06 6.53
N ILE A 279 14.66 -16.75 6.73
CA ILE A 279 15.20 -15.72 5.85
C ILE A 279 16.72 -15.80 5.83
N THR A 280 17.35 -15.86 7.01
CA THR A 280 18.81 -16.00 7.14
C THR A 280 19.31 -17.24 6.40
N ARG A 281 18.61 -18.37 6.58
CA ARG A 281 18.96 -19.65 5.92
C ARG A 281 18.81 -19.59 4.40
N ILE A 282 17.77 -18.92 3.90
CA ILE A 282 17.51 -18.72 2.46
C ILE A 282 18.54 -17.77 1.84
N SER A 283 18.94 -16.71 2.55
CA SER A 283 19.92 -15.74 2.08
C SER A 283 21.36 -16.27 2.09
N ASP A 284 21.71 -17.16 3.03
CA ASP A 284 23.04 -17.75 3.10
C ASP A 284 23.28 -18.79 1.99
N GLN A 285 23.83 -18.34 0.86
CA GLN A 285 24.15 -19.19 -0.30
C GLN A 285 25.30 -20.18 -0.06
N THR A 286 26.06 -20.04 1.03
CA THR A 286 27.20 -20.92 1.32
C THR A 286 26.76 -22.29 1.84
N ARG A 287 25.57 -22.37 2.42
CA ARG A 287 25.04 -23.61 3.01
C ARG A 287 24.09 -24.31 2.04
N PRO A 288 24.14 -25.64 1.89
CA PRO A 288 23.20 -26.36 1.04
C PRO A 288 21.76 -26.22 1.54
N MET A 289 20.81 -26.10 0.61
CA MET A 289 19.36 -26.10 0.83
C MET A 289 18.67 -26.60 -0.45
N LYS A 290 17.76 -27.58 -0.31
CA LYS A 290 17.01 -28.11 -1.47
C LYS A 290 15.91 -27.12 -1.87
N ASN A 291 15.70 -26.96 -3.18
CA ASN A 291 14.62 -26.15 -3.76
C ASN A 291 14.51 -24.74 -3.13
N ARG A 292 15.65 -24.08 -2.90
CA ARG A 292 15.74 -22.82 -2.17
C ARG A 292 14.79 -21.74 -2.70
N SER A 293 14.68 -21.59 -4.01
CA SER A 293 13.77 -20.61 -4.63
C SER A 293 12.30 -20.91 -4.32
N ASP A 294 11.88 -22.18 -4.39
CA ASP A 294 10.51 -22.58 -4.06
C ASP A 294 10.19 -22.33 -2.58
N LYS A 295 11.16 -22.61 -1.69
CA LYS A 295 11.01 -22.33 -0.26
C LYS A 295 10.89 -20.84 0.04
N ALA A 296 11.63 -20.01 -0.67
CA ALA A 296 11.54 -18.56 -0.52
C ALA A 296 10.19 -18.01 -1.01
N LEU A 297 9.68 -18.47 -2.15
CA LEU A 297 8.32 -18.14 -2.59
C LEU A 297 7.25 -18.65 -1.62
N ARG A 298 7.46 -19.85 -1.06
CA ARG A 298 6.54 -20.40 -0.06
C ARG A 298 6.55 -19.60 1.23
N LEU A 299 7.71 -19.15 1.69
CA LEU A 299 7.83 -18.26 2.85
C LEU A 299 7.09 -16.94 2.59
N LEU A 300 7.29 -16.33 1.41
CA LEU A 300 6.58 -15.12 1.01
C LEU A 300 5.05 -15.33 0.99
N SER A 301 4.59 -16.46 0.46
CA SER A 301 3.16 -16.80 0.44
C SER A 301 2.56 -17.02 1.84
N LEU A 302 3.32 -17.61 2.76
CA LEU A 302 2.89 -17.80 4.14
C LEU A 302 2.85 -16.46 4.89
N LEU A 303 3.87 -15.61 4.71
CA LEU A 303 3.88 -14.24 5.24
C LEU A 303 2.66 -13.46 4.73
N ASP A 304 2.41 -13.49 3.42
CA ASP A 304 1.27 -12.79 2.79
C ASP A 304 -0.08 -13.26 3.34
N SER A 305 -0.17 -14.52 3.75
CA SER A 305 -1.40 -15.08 4.35
C SER A 305 -1.55 -14.67 5.82
N CYS A 306 -0.45 -14.67 6.58
CA CYS A 306 -0.45 -14.31 8.00
C CYS A 306 -0.71 -12.82 8.26
N THR A 307 -0.31 -11.93 7.34
CA THR A 307 -0.47 -10.48 7.48
C THR A 307 -1.77 -9.95 6.83
N ARG A 308 -2.75 -10.81 6.54
CA ARG A 308 -4.06 -10.35 6.02
C ARG A 308 -5.03 -9.91 7.13
N SER A 309 -4.84 -10.42 8.34
CA SER A 309 -5.62 -10.01 9.51
C SER A 309 -5.06 -8.72 10.10
N GLU A 310 -5.93 -7.85 10.59
CA GLU A 310 -5.55 -6.58 11.22
C GLU A 310 -4.75 -6.81 12.52
N GLY A 311 -3.62 -6.10 12.69
CA GLY A 311 -2.82 -6.06 13.91
C GLY A 311 -1.31 -6.14 13.64
N ASP A 312 -0.49 -5.44 14.45
CA ASP A 312 0.98 -5.54 14.35
C ASP A 312 1.45 -6.94 14.73
N TRP A 313 1.81 -7.71 13.71
CA TRP A 313 2.13 -9.13 13.86
C TRP A 313 3.65 -9.38 13.99
N LEU A 314 4.49 -8.53 13.39
CA LEU A 314 5.94 -8.70 13.35
C LEU A 314 6.69 -7.70 14.25
N PRO A 315 7.62 -8.18 15.09
CA PRO A 315 8.59 -7.32 15.77
C PRO A 315 9.49 -6.57 14.78
N PHE A 316 9.96 -5.39 15.17
CA PHE A 316 10.80 -4.53 14.34
C PHE A 316 12.10 -5.22 13.89
N GLU A 317 12.69 -6.05 14.74
CA GLU A 317 13.93 -6.79 14.45
C GLU A 317 13.75 -7.75 13.27
N VAL A 318 12.58 -8.41 13.18
CA VAL A 318 12.27 -9.33 12.08
C VAL A 318 11.97 -8.56 10.79
N ILE A 319 11.38 -7.37 10.89
CA ILE A 319 11.16 -6.48 9.73
C ILE A 319 12.50 -6.02 9.17
N GLY A 320 13.48 -5.65 10.01
CA GLY A 320 14.85 -5.33 9.56
C GLY A 320 15.46 -6.49 8.77
N GLY A 321 15.41 -7.71 9.30
CA GLY A 321 15.88 -8.90 8.60
C GLY A 321 15.16 -9.18 7.27
N LEU A 322 13.85 -8.91 7.18
CA LEU A 322 13.08 -9.02 5.93
C LEU A 322 13.58 -8.05 4.84
N CYS A 323 13.94 -6.83 5.23
CA CYS A 323 14.36 -5.75 4.32
C CYS A 323 15.84 -5.82 3.93
N ASP A 324 16.71 -6.23 4.86
CA ASP A 324 18.16 -6.14 4.68
C ASP A 324 18.76 -7.37 3.99
N LEU A 325 18.08 -8.51 4.04
CA LEU A 325 18.59 -9.77 3.51
C LEU A 325 18.07 -10.07 2.10
N ALA A 326 18.95 -10.60 1.25
CA ALA A 326 18.59 -11.02 -0.10
C ALA A 326 17.96 -12.42 -0.06
N TRP A 327 16.63 -12.49 0.10
CA TRP A 327 15.89 -13.77 0.21
C TRP A 327 14.77 -13.92 -0.82
N LEU A 328 14.45 -12.88 -1.59
CA LEU A 328 13.38 -12.94 -2.59
C LEU A 328 13.91 -13.52 -3.91
N PRO A 329 13.35 -14.64 -4.41
CA PRO A 329 13.89 -15.35 -5.54
C PRO A 329 13.41 -14.73 -6.86
N ILE A 330 14.35 -14.38 -7.73
CA ILE A 330 14.06 -13.95 -9.09
C ILE A 330 14.99 -14.71 -10.04
N VAL A 331 14.39 -15.60 -10.82
CA VAL A 331 15.11 -16.49 -11.74
C VAL A 331 16.18 -17.28 -10.97
N ASN A 332 17.46 -16.86 -11.06
CA ASN A 332 18.62 -17.54 -10.50
C ASN A 332 19.37 -16.69 -9.45
N ARG A 333 18.76 -15.61 -8.95
CA ARG A 333 19.35 -14.75 -7.93
C ARG A 333 18.35 -14.42 -6.85
N PHE A 334 18.88 -14.07 -5.68
CA PHE A 334 18.09 -13.58 -4.56
C PHE A 334 18.33 -12.09 -4.42
N HIS A 335 17.25 -11.37 -4.11
CA HIS A 335 17.21 -9.92 -4.01
C HIS A 335 16.68 -9.50 -2.64
N THR A 336 17.08 -8.32 -2.19
CA THR A 336 16.40 -7.64 -1.09
C THR A 336 15.06 -7.08 -1.58
N PRO A 337 14.11 -6.76 -0.68
CA PRO A 337 12.88 -6.08 -1.07
C PRO A 337 13.09 -4.73 -1.77
N SER A 338 14.17 -4.00 -1.46
CA SER A 338 14.48 -2.72 -2.14
C SER A 338 14.99 -2.89 -3.57
N GLU A 339 15.51 -4.07 -3.92
CA GLU A 339 16.06 -4.39 -5.24
C GLU A 339 15.03 -4.99 -6.20
N CYS A 340 13.80 -5.22 -5.76
CA CYS A 340 12.79 -5.88 -6.57
C CYS A 340 11.37 -5.42 -6.25
N TRP A 341 10.42 -5.91 -7.03
CA TRP A 341 9.00 -5.65 -6.81
C TRP A 341 8.18 -6.93 -6.97
N ASP A 342 6.94 -6.91 -6.47
CA ASP A 342 6.00 -8.01 -6.70
C ASP A 342 5.34 -7.91 -8.08
N SER A 343 4.62 -8.97 -8.47
CA SER A 343 3.92 -9.03 -9.75
C SER A 343 2.56 -8.29 -9.74
N ARG A 344 2.42 -7.21 -8.97
CA ARG A 344 1.15 -6.45 -8.91
C ARG A 344 0.95 -5.64 -10.18
N GLY A 345 -0.07 -6.00 -10.95
CA GLY A 345 -0.34 -5.43 -12.28
C GLY A 345 -0.41 -3.90 -12.35
N LYS A 346 -0.93 -3.24 -11.30
CA LYS A 346 -1.07 -1.77 -11.26
C LYS A 346 0.27 -1.03 -11.24
N ASP A 347 1.32 -1.65 -10.71
CA ASP A 347 2.61 -1.01 -10.51
C ASP A 347 3.61 -1.34 -11.62
N LEU A 348 3.26 -2.27 -12.52
CA LEU A 348 4.15 -2.75 -13.58
C LEU A 348 4.68 -1.59 -14.42
N LEU A 349 3.80 -0.70 -14.89
CA LEU A 349 4.20 0.44 -15.72
C LEU A 349 5.12 1.45 -14.99
N LEU A 350 5.15 1.41 -13.66
CA LEU A 350 5.88 2.36 -12.81
C LEU A 350 7.33 1.97 -12.55
N CYS A 351 7.68 0.68 -12.60
CA CYS A 351 9.01 0.23 -12.15
C CYS A 351 9.56 -1.02 -12.85
N ASP A 352 8.82 -1.71 -13.72
CA ASP A 352 9.24 -2.98 -14.32
C ASP A 352 10.51 -2.92 -15.21
N MET A 353 10.94 -1.74 -15.65
CA MET A 353 12.20 -1.57 -16.39
C MET A 353 13.38 -1.29 -15.45
N VAL A 354 13.10 -0.96 -14.19
CA VAL A 354 14.11 -0.65 -13.16
C VAL A 354 14.26 -1.81 -12.20
N LEU A 355 13.15 -2.29 -11.65
CA LEU A 355 13.10 -3.33 -10.63
C LEU A 355 12.69 -4.67 -11.24
N PRO A 356 13.50 -5.74 -11.08
CA PRO A 356 13.09 -7.08 -11.44
C PRO A 356 11.89 -7.55 -10.61
N ARG A 357 11.11 -8.48 -11.16
CA ARG A 357 9.84 -8.93 -10.58
C ARG A 357 9.96 -10.30 -9.94
N VAL A 358 9.52 -10.40 -8.68
CA VAL A 358 9.28 -11.67 -8.02
C VAL A 358 8.03 -12.32 -8.64
N PRO A 359 8.05 -13.63 -8.97
CA PRO A 359 6.92 -14.34 -9.57
C PRO A 359 5.81 -14.64 -8.54
N PHE A 360 5.39 -13.63 -7.80
CA PHE A 360 4.36 -13.67 -6.78
C PHE A 360 3.70 -12.30 -6.67
N THR A 361 2.39 -12.24 -6.41
CA THR A 361 1.66 -10.99 -6.17
C THR A 361 1.25 -10.94 -4.70
N VAL A 362 1.77 -9.96 -3.96
CA VAL A 362 1.45 -9.79 -2.54
C VAL A 362 0.07 -9.14 -2.42
N SER A 363 -0.84 -9.82 -1.71
CA SER A 363 -2.21 -9.39 -1.50
C SER A 363 -2.38 -8.58 -0.22
N SER A 364 -1.59 -8.87 0.82
CA SER A 364 -1.59 -8.15 2.09
C SER A 364 -0.93 -6.77 1.94
N GLN A 365 -1.69 -5.71 2.24
CA GLN A 365 -1.13 -4.36 2.28
C GLN A 365 -0.09 -4.22 3.41
N GLN A 366 -0.34 -4.83 4.57
CA GLN A 366 0.58 -4.80 5.70
C GLN A 366 1.95 -5.41 5.37
N LEU A 367 1.99 -6.54 4.65
CA LEU A 367 3.28 -7.10 4.20
C LEU A 367 3.97 -6.18 3.20
N ARG A 368 3.21 -5.54 2.31
CA ARG A 368 3.79 -4.54 1.40
C ARG A 368 4.38 -3.36 2.18
N ASP A 369 3.71 -2.91 3.24
CA ASP A 369 4.23 -1.84 4.08
C ASP A 369 5.54 -2.27 4.77
N TYR A 370 5.61 -3.51 5.29
CA TYR A 370 6.84 -4.08 5.85
C TYR A 370 7.98 -4.20 4.84
N LEU A 371 7.69 -4.59 3.60
CA LEU A 371 8.70 -4.75 2.54
C LEU A 371 9.07 -3.45 1.83
N GLY A 372 8.46 -2.31 2.19
CA GLY A 372 8.65 -1.05 1.48
C GLY A 372 7.97 -0.99 0.09
N TRP A 373 7.01 -1.88 -0.16
CA TRP A 373 6.26 -2.00 -1.42
C TRP A 373 4.93 -1.23 -1.42
N SER A 374 4.70 -0.34 -0.46
CA SER A 374 3.45 0.42 -0.38
C SER A 374 3.33 1.47 -1.49
N GLN A 375 4.45 2.12 -1.83
CA GLN A 375 4.56 3.13 -2.87
C GLN A 375 5.91 2.99 -3.58
N VAL A 376 5.91 3.17 -4.91
CA VAL A 376 7.14 3.13 -5.70
C VAL A 376 8.00 4.35 -5.34
N PRO A 377 9.27 4.18 -4.95
CA PRO A 377 10.17 5.29 -4.64
C PRO A 377 10.36 6.27 -5.80
N PHE A 378 10.60 7.54 -5.49
CA PHE A 378 10.72 8.61 -6.50
C PHE A 378 11.91 8.40 -7.46
N ASP A 379 13.05 7.96 -6.93
CA ASP A 379 14.26 7.64 -7.68
C ASP A 379 14.03 6.48 -8.67
N VAL A 380 13.21 5.50 -8.29
CA VAL A 380 12.76 4.42 -9.17
C VAL A 380 11.84 4.96 -10.26
N LEU A 381 10.88 5.84 -9.93
CA LEU A 381 9.99 6.46 -10.92
C LEU A 381 10.76 7.33 -11.94
N GLN A 382 11.72 8.12 -11.46
CA GLN A 382 12.61 8.92 -12.32
C GLN A 382 13.43 8.03 -13.24
N SER A 383 14.04 6.97 -12.70
CA SER A 383 14.81 6.00 -13.48
C SER A 383 13.95 5.23 -14.49
N GLN A 384 12.71 4.91 -14.13
CA GLN A 384 11.74 4.27 -15.04
C GLN A 384 11.45 5.20 -16.21
N LEU A 385 11.14 6.47 -15.95
CA LEU A 385 10.83 7.43 -17.01
C LEU A 385 12.00 7.61 -17.98
N LEU A 386 13.23 7.72 -17.46
CA LEU A 386 14.43 7.80 -18.31
C LEU A 386 14.61 6.55 -19.17
N LYS A 387 14.50 5.35 -18.57
CA LYS A 387 14.63 4.09 -19.32
C LYS A 387 13.57 3.95 -20.40
N VAL A 388 12.34 4.41 -20.14
CA VAL A 388 11.25 4.43 -21.13
C VAL A 388 11.63 5.29 -22.34
N LEU A 389 12.21 6.47 -22.10
CA LEU A 389 12.67 7.37 -23.16
C LEU A 389 13.92 6.84 -23.90
N GLU A 390 14.77 6.04 -23.23
CA GLU A 390 15.92 5.39 -23.85
C GLU A 390 15.56 4.22 -24.79
N ILE A 391 14.38 3.58 -24.64
CA ILE A 391 13.94 2.48 -25.52
C ILE A 391 14.00 2.91 -26.99
N GLU A 392 13.72 4.18 -27.27
CA GLU A 392 13.66 4.78 -28.60
C GLU A 392 15.02 4.87 -29.30
N LEU A 393 16.12 4.92 -28.53
CA LEU A 393 17.47 4.96 -29.08
C LEU A 393 17.91 3.59 -29.62
N ARG A 394 17.11 2.54 -29.42
CA ARG A 394 17.38 1.17 -29.88
C ARG A 394 16.18 0.67 -30.69
N PRO A 395 16.37 0.14 -31.91
CA PRO A 395 15.28 -0.41 -32.71
C PRO A 395 14.70 -1.65 -31.99
N SER A 396 13.67 -1.44 -31.17
CA SER A 396 13.03 -2.51 -30.39
C SER A 396 11.50 -2.41 -30.48
N LYS A 397 10.85 -3.57 -30.33
CA LYS A 397 9.46 -3.91 -30.66
C LYS A 397 8.35 -3.19 -29.84
N ALA A 398 8.66 -2.18 -29.03
CA ALA A 398 7.65 -1.50 -28.23
C ALA A 398 6.80 -0.60 -29.11
N SER A 399 5.47 -0.65 -28.95
CA SER A 399 4.59 0.29 -29.66
C SER A 399 4.70 1.67 -29.02
N GLU A 400 4.54 2.74 -29.81
CA GLU A 400 4.47 4.12 -29.28
C GLU A 400 3.39 4.25 -28.19
N THR A 401 2.32 3.46 -28.29
CA THR A 401 1.26 3.36 -27.29
C THR A 401 1.77 2.83 -25.95
N ASP A 402 2.61 1.79 -25.95
CA ASP A 402 3.19 1.24 -24.71
C ASP A 402 4.10 2.26 -24.00
N VAL A 403 4.85 3.04 -24.78
CA VAL A 403 5.72 4.11 -24.28
C VAL A 403 4.88 5.21 -23.61
N LEU A 404 3.83 5.65 -24.31
CA LEU A 404 2.88 6.65 -23.80
C LEU A 404 2.19 6.18 -22.51
N ASP A 405 1.68 4.95 -22.48
CA ASP A 405 1.00 4.40 -21.29
C ASP A 405 1.91 4.40 -20.06
N ARG A 406 3.21 4.11 -20.24
CA ARG A 406 4.22 4.13 -19.18
C ARG A 406 4.53 5.54 -18.70
N ILE A 407 4.77 6.47 -19.63
CA ILE A 407 4.99 7.89 -19.31
C ILE A 407 3.79 8.43 -18.53
N GLU A 408 2.57 8.19 -19.03
CA GLU A 408 1.35 8.64 -18.37
C GLU A 408 1.18 8.03 -16.97
N ALA A 409 1.47 6.74 -16.81
CA ALA A 409 1.38 6.07 -15.51
C ALA A 409 2.33 6.71 -14.49
N VAL A 410 3.58 6.97 -14.88
CA VAL A 410 4.58 7.62 -14.04
C VAL A 410 4.16 9.05 -13.70
N LEU A 411 3.75 9.85 -14.71
CA LEU A 411 3.31 11.23 -14.48
C LEU A 411 2.09 11.31 -13.56
N LYS A 412 1.10 10.42 -13.72
CA LYS A 412 -0.07 10.35 -12.82
C LYS A 412 0.34 10.01 -11.38
N ASN A 413 1.31 9.12 -11.21
CA ASN A 413 1.83 8.79 -9.87
C ASN A 413 2.54 10.00 -9.23
N VAL A 414 3.47 10.62 -9.97
CA VAL A 414 4.21 11.81 -9.51
C VAL A 414 3.25 12.98 -9.20
N ALA A 415 2.25 13.22 -10.04
CA ALA A 415 1.25 14.26 -9.84
C ALA A 415 0.44 14.05 -8.55
N LYS A 416 0.02 12.80 -8.29
CA LYS A 416 -0.67 12.43 -7.06
C LYS A 416 0.21 12.67 -5.84
N SER A 417 1.46 12.19 -5.86
CA SER A 417 2.41 12.32 -4.74
C SER A 417 2.82 13.77 -4.48
N PHE A 418 2.94 14.59 -5.52
CA PHE A 418 3.15 16.03 -5.41
C PHE A 418 1.94 16.74 -4.79
N GLN A 419 0.72 16.41 -5.24
CA GLN A 419 -0.51 16.98 -4.70
C GLN A 419 -0.72 16.66 -3.22
N THR A 420 -0.36 15.45 -2.78
CA THR A 420 -0.45 15.05 -1.36
C THR A 420 0.71 15.55 -0.50
N GLY A 421 1.68 16.27 -1.08
CA GLY A 421 2.84 16.80 -0.37
C GLY A 421 3.93 15.78 -0.03
N LEU A 422 3.86 14.56 -0.61
CA LEU A 422 4.90 13.53 -0.45
C LEU A 422 6.17 13.88 -1.24
N LEU A 423 6.01 14.58 -2.38
CA LEU A 423 7.11 15.11 -3.17
C LEU A 423 7.20 16.63 -3.00
N SER A 424 8.41 17.13 -2.77
CA SER A 424 8.69 18.57 -2.71
C SER A 424 8.88 19.17 -4.11
N GLN A 425 8.83 20.49 -4.21
CA GLN A 425 9.14 21.21 -5.46
C GLN A 425 10.56 20.94 -5.96
N GLU A 426 11.51 20.61 -5.09
CA GLU A 426 12.88 20.28 -5.47
C GLU A 426 12.96 18.96 -6.23
N HIS A 427 12.18 17.95 -5.81
CA HIS A 427 12.08 16.69 -6.55
C HIS A 427 11.55 16.93 -7.97
N ILE A 428 10.51 17.75 -8.11
CA ILE A 428 9.93 18.07 -9.43
C ILE A 428 10.92 18.83 -10.31
N ARG A 429 11.66 19.79 -9.74
CA ARG A 429 12.72 20.52 -10.45
C ARG A 429 13.82 19.57 -10.92
N SER A 430 14.29 18.69 -10.05
CA SER A 430 15.30 17.68 -10.39
C SER A 430 14.82 16.75 -11.52
N LEU A 431 13.55 16.33 -11.50
CA LEU A 431 12.97 15.53 -12.57
C LEU A 431 12.97 16.30 -13.91
N ALA A 432 12.52 17.56 -13.91
CA ALA A 432 12.49 18.38 -15.11
C ALA A 432 13.90 18.63 -15.70
N GLU A 433 14.89 18.91 -14.83
CA GLU A 433 16.30 19.07 -15.23
C GLU A 433 16.87 17.78 -15.83
N THR A 434 16.54 16.62 -15.24
CA THR A 434 17.00 15.31 -15.71
C THR A 434 16.41 14.96 -17.07
N LEU A 435 15.14 15.31 -17.32
CA LEU A 435 14.47 15.07 -18.59
C LEU A 435 14.99 15.98 -19.72
N GLY A 436 15.40 17.21 -19.39
CA GLY A 436 16.02 18.14 -20.31
C GLY A 436 15.25 18.30 -21.63
N ASP A 437 15.94 18.06 -22.75
CA ASP A 437 15.40 18.18 -24.11
C ASP A 437 14.71 16.91 -24.65
N ALA A 438 14.44 15.92 -23.80
CA ALA A 438 13.74 14.71 -24.21
C ALA A 438 12.26 14.99 -24.52
N ALA A 439 11.70 14.25 -25.49
CA ALA A 439 10.28 14.31 -25.84
C ALA A 439 9.45 13.42 -24.90
N TRP A 440 9.08 13.96 -23.75
CA TRP A 440 8.36 13.22 -22.70
C TRP A 440 6.92 13.69 -22.48
N VAL A 441 6.50 14.83 -23.03
CA VAL A 441 5.17 15.40 -22.76
C VAL A 441 4.12 14.77 -23.69
N PRO A 442 3.13 14.01 -23.17
CA PRO A 442 2.10 13.42 -24.03
C PRO A 442 1.16 14.48 -24.61
N THR A 443 0.92 14.41 -25.91
CA THR A 443 0.18 15.43 -26.66
C THR A 443 -1.23 14.95 -27.06
N ARG A 444 -2.10 15.90 -27.42
CA ARG A 444 -3.45 15.62 -27.93
C ARG A 444 -3.48 14.72 -29.17
N SER A 445 -2.43 14.75 -29.99
CA SER A 445 -2.33 13.95 -31.22
C SER A 445 -1.79 12.54 -30.98
N CYS A 446 -1.83 12.04 -29.73
CA CYS A 446 -1.30 10.74 -29.34
C CYS A 446 0.19 10.56 -29.66
N GLY A 447 0.96 11.66 -29.58
CA GLY A 447 2.42 11.67 -29.68
C GLY A 447 3.05 12.33 -28.46
N ARG A 448 4.30 12.73 -28.58
CA ARG A 448 5.05 13.39 -27.51
C ARG A 448 5.80 14.61 -28.01
N CYS A 449 6.04 15.58 -27.14
CA CYS A 449 6.88 16.73 -27.45
C CYS A 449 7.82 17.07 -26.29
N VAL A 450 8.77 17.95 -26.56
CA VAL A 450 9.65 18.51 -25.53
C VAL A 450 8.87 19.51 -24.69
N ALA A 451 9.24 19.69 -23.42
CA ALA A 451 8.56 20.59 -22.48
C ALA A 451 8.34 22.01 -23.03
N ARG A 452 9.34 22.60 -23.71
CA ARG A 452 9.25 23.95 -24.30
C ARG A 452 8.23 24.10 -25.44
N GLN A 453 7.81 22.99 -26.04
CA GLN A 453 6.80 22.95 -27.11
C GLN A 453 5.41 22.62 -26.58
N GLY A 454 5.31 22.16 -25.33
CA GLY A 454 4.05 21.81 -24.68
C GLY A 454 3.28 23.05 -24.19
N MET A 455 1.95 23.01 -24.33
CA MET A 455 1.05 24.02 -23.77
C MET A 455 -0.14 23.38 -23.06
N LEU A 456 -0.57 23.99 -21.95
CA LEU A 456 -1.69 23.47 -21.14
C LEU A 456 -3.04 23.91 -21.72
N GLU A 457 -3.14 25.14 -22.22
CA GLU A 457 -4.35 25.60 -22.88
C GLU A 457 -4.54 24.91 -24.24
N GLN A 458 -5.80 24.62 -24.58
CA GLN A 458 -6.16 23.83 -25.75
C GLN A 458 -6.30 24.72 -27.01
N ILE A 459 -5.20 25.36 -27.41
CA ILE A 459 -5.12 26.30 -28.54
C ILE A 459 -4.38 25.65 -29.71
N ASN A 460 -4.81 25.90 -30.93
CA ASN A 460 -4.08 25.44 -32.11
C ASN A 460 -3.07 26.50 -32.55
N LEU A 461 -1.78 26.25 -32.34
CA LEU A 461 -0.67 27.08 -32.82
C LEU A 461 0.14 26.37 -33.93
N GLY A 462 -0.48 25.41 -34.61
CA GLY A 462 0.13 24.66 -35.71
C GLY A 462 1.09 23.56 -35.23
N MET A 463 2.13 23.29 -36.02
CA MET A 463 2.97 22.10 -35.87
C MET A 463 4.18 22.27 -34.93
N LYS A 464 4.46 23.48 -34.44
CA LYS A 464 5.62 23.78 -33.56
C LYS A 464 5.29 23.71 -32.07
N TYR A 465 4.01 23.92 -31.71
CA TYR A 465 3.51 23.80 -30.35
C TYR A 465 2.45 22.72 -30.27
N HIS A 466 2.40 22.01 -29.15
CA HIS A 466 1.48 20.90 -28.95
C HIS A 466 0.70 21.04 -27.64
N CYS A 467 -0.62 20.90 -27.71
CA CYS A 467 -1.43 20.82 -26.50
C CYS A 467 -1.13 19.52 -25.76
N VAL A 468 -0.93 19.62 -24.45
CA VAL A 468 -0.92 18.46 -23.56
C VAL A 468 -2.23 17.68 -23.69
N ALA A 469 -2.15 16.35 -23.63
CA ALA A 469 -3.29 15.47 -23.78
C ALA A 469 -4.42 15.82 -22.77
N PRO A 470 -5.68 16.08 -23.23
CA PRO A 470 -6.75 16.58 -22.36
C PRO A 470 -7.16 15.66 -21.20
N HIS A 471 -6.95 14.35 -21.32
CA HIS A 471 -7.23 13.42 -20.22
C HIS A 471 -6.19 13.49 -19.10
N LEU A 472 -4.95 13.90 -19.38
CA LEU A 472 -3.94 14.13 -18.36
C LEU A 472 -4.26 15.37 -17.52
N LEU A 473 -4.65 16.47 -18.16
CA LEU A 473 -5.01 17.70 -17.45
C LEU A 473 -6.22 17.53 -16.53
N ARG A 474 -7.11 16.58 -16.83
CA ARG A 474 -8.23 16.20 -15.95
C ARG A 474 -7.81 15.41 -14.71
N PHE A 475 -6.58 14.92 -14.65
CA PHE A 475 -6.06 14.20 -13.50
C PHE A 475 -5.67 15.17 -12.37
N PRO A 476 -6.12 14.95 -11.12
CA PRO A 476 -5.81 15.83 -10.00
C PRO A 476 -4.29 16.05 -9.81
N GLY A 477 -3.88 17.32 -9.63
CA GLY A 477 -2.48 17.68 -9.43
C GLY A 477 -1.62 17.72 -10.70
N MET A 478 -2.12 17.23 -11.85
CA MET A 478 -1.32 17.17 -13.09
C MET A 478 -0.98 18.56 -13.63
N GLU A 479 -1.95 19.48 -13.71
CA GLU A 479 -1.69 20.84 -14.20
C GLU A 479 -0.62 21.54 -13.35
N ALA A 480 -0.73 21.44 -12.02
CA ALA A 480 0.25 22.00 -11.10
C ALA A 480 1.64 21.38 -11.29
N LEU A 481 1.71 20.05 -11.45
CA LEU A 481 2.96 19.34 -11.74
C LEU A 481 3.61 19.87 -13.03
N LEU A 482 2.87 19.90 -14.13
CA LEU A 482 3.39 20.29 -15.44
C LEU A 482 3.85 21.76 -15.46
N LYS A 483 3.14 22.66 -14.76
CA LYS A 483 3.59 24.05 -14.56
C LYS A 483 4.95 24.13 -13.84
N HIS A 484 5.12 23.33 -12.78
CA HIS A 484 6.40 23.27 -12.05
C HIS A 484 7.53 22.63 -12.87
N MET A 485 7.19 21.75 -13.82
CA MET A 485 8.13 21.16 -14.78
C MET A 485 8.45 22.09 -15.97
N GLY A 486 7.94 23.32 -15.98
CA GLY A 486 8.26 24.33 -16.99
C GLY A 486 7.34 24.35 -18.21
N ILE A 487 6.19 23.66 -18.16
CA ILE A 487 5.17 23.74 -19.22
C ILE A 487 4.28 24.96 -18.96
N CYS A 488 4.21 25.87 -19.93
CA CYS A 488 3.42 27.10 -19.81
C CYS A 488 1.96 26.88 -20.20
N ASP A 489 1.06 27.72 -19.67
CA ASP A 489 -0.33 27.78 -20.11
C ASP A 489 -0.41 28.15 -21.60
N ARG A 490 0.34 29.18 -21.98
CA ARG A 490 0.55 29.67 -23.34
C ARG A 490 2.03 30.02 -23.55
N PRO A 491 2.56 29.98 -24.79
CA PRO A 491 3.94 30.37 -25.04
C PRO A 491 4.17 31.86 -24.77
N SER A 492 5.35 32.22 -24.25
CA SER A 492 5.73 33.61 -24.06
C SER A 492 6.02 34.30 -25.40
N GLN A 493 5.90 35.63 -25.44
CA GLN A 493 6.24 36.44 -26.62
C GLN A 493 7.65 36.13 -27.15
N ALA A 494 8.64 35.99 -26.26
CA ALA A 494 10.01 35.64 -26.63
C ALA A 494 10.10 34.25 -27.31
N SER A 495 9.33 33.27 -26.81
CA SER A 495 9.23 31.93 -27.41
C SER A 495 8.56 31.96 -28.78
N LEU A 496 7.47 32.72 -28.93
CA LEU A 496 6.76 32.89 -30.21
C LEU A 496 7.69 33.54 -31.26
N LEU A 497 8.41 34.60 -30.89
CA LEU A 497 9.38 35.27 -31.77
C LEU A 497 10.55 34.36 -32.17
N SER A 498 11.08 33.57 -31.22
CA SER A 498 12.11 32.57 -31.53
C SER A 498 11.58 31.54 -32.53
N THR A 499 10.37 31.03 -32.30
CA THR A 499 9.73 30.04 -33.17
C THR A 499 9.47 30.58 -34.57
N LEU A 500 9.08 31.86 -34.72
CA LEU A 500 8.96 32.48 -36.04
C LEU A 500 10.30 32.55 -36.78
N ARG A 501 11.41 32.82 -36.08
CA ARG A 501 12.75 32.79 -36.67
C ARG A 501 13.16 31.37 -37.07
N GLU A 502 12.85 30.38 -36.25
CA GLU A 502 13.06 28.96 -36.59
C GLU A 502 12.28 28.57 -37.84
N ILE A 503 10.98 28.89 -37.90
CA ILE A 503 10.14 28.65 -39.09
C ILE A 503 10.71 29.36 -40.32
N SER A 504 11.20 30.60 -40.17
CA SER A 504 11.84 31.33 -41.27
C SER A 504 13.08 30.60 -41.79
N ASN A 505 13.90 30.04 -40.90
CA ASN A 505 15.07 29.26 -41.27
C ASN A 505 14.65 27.96 -41.98
N ASP A 506 13.68 27.22 -41.43
CA ASP A 506 13.16 25.98 -42.03
C ASP A 506 12.62 26.24 -43.45
N LEU A 507 11.89 27.33 -43.66
CA LEU A 507 11.38 27.72 -44.98
C LEU A 507 12.47 28.18 -45.96
N SER A 508 13.66 28.54 -45.47
CA SER A 508 14.80 28.92 -46.30
C SER A 508 15.61 27.71 -46.79
N GLU A 509 15.45 26.54 -46.17
CA GLU A 509 16.16 25.32 -46.56
C GLU A 509 15.70 24.78 -47.92
N SER A 510 16.69 24.36 -48.71
CA SER A 510 16.47 23.80 -50.05
C SER A 510 16.12 22.32 -49.94
N GLY A 511 14.83 21.97 -49.96
CA GLY A 511 14.39 20.57 -49.92
C GLY A 511 13.08 20.29 -49.18
N VAL A 512 12.48 21.28 -48.52
CA VAL A 512 11.19 21.13 -47.82
C VAL A 512 10.06 20.88 -48.82
N ASP A 513 9.27 19.83 -48.61
CA ASP A 513 8.13 19.47 -49.44
C ASP A 513 6.97 20.48 -49.31
N ARG A 514 6.15 20.59 -50.36
CA ARG A 514 5.06 21.59 -50.42
C ARG A 514 4.06 21.48 -49.24
N PRO A 515 3.61 20.29 -48.81
CA PRO A 515 2.73 20.14 -47.65
C PRO A 515 3.33 20.71 -46.36
N THR A 516 4.56 20.35 -46.02
CA THR A 516 5.27 20.86 -44.83
C THR A 516 5.47 22.37 -44.92
N ARG A 517 5.82 22.88 -46.11
CA ARG A 517 5.95 24.32 -46.34
C ARG A 517 4.64 25.07 -46.07
N SER A 518 3.52 24.55 -46.55
CA SER A 518 2.19 25.11 -46.27
C SER A 518 1.82 25.02 -44.78
N GLY A 519 2.18 23.91 -44.11
CA GLY A 519 1.97 23.73 -42.68
C GLY A 519 2.75 24.73 -41.83
N LEU A 520 4.02 24.99 -42.19
CA LEU A 520 4.88 25.98 -41.54
C LEU A 520 4.36 27.41 -41.72
N VAL A 521 3.92 27.76 -42.94
CA VAL A 521 3.28 29.07 -43.20
C VAL A 521 2.00 29.22 -42.37
N HIS A 522 1.14 28.20 -42.35
CA HIS A 522 -0.07 28.25 -41.53
C HIS A 522 0.24 28.38 -40.03
N ALA A 523 1.21 27.62 -39.52
CA ALA A 523 1.68 27.74 -38.14
C ALA A 523 2.20 29.15 -37.82
N SER A 524 2.94 29.78 -38.73
CA SER A 524 3.41 31.16 -38.53
C SER A 524 2.27 32.18 -38.40
N ILE A 525 1.17 32.00 -39.15
CA ILE A 525 0.00 32.86 -39.05
C ILE A 525 -0.71 32.68 -37.70
N LEU A 526 -0.86 31.43 -37.23
CA LEU A 526 -1.47 31.15 -35.92
C LEU A 526 -0.61 31.71 -34.77
N ILE A 527 0.71 31.60 -34.87
CA ILE A 527 1.66 32.18 -33.91
C ILE A 527 1.55 33.71 -33.89
N LEU A 528 1.39 34.35 -35.05
CA LEU A 528 1.21 35.80 -35.14
C LEU A 528 -0.14 36.26 -34.54
N ASP A 529 -1.21 35.49 -34.73
CA ASP A 529 -2.51 35.78 -34.10
C ASP A 529 -2.41 35.74 -32.57
N GLU A 530 -1.74 34.72 -32.03
CA GLU A 530 -1.52 34.61 -30.59
C GLU A 530 -0.58 35.70 -30.06
N PHE A 531 0.46 36.06 -30.83
CA PHE A 531 1.33 37.18 -30.50
C PHE A 531 0.54 38.48 -30.41
N GLY A 532 -0.28 38.78 -31.42
CA GLY A 532 -1.08 40.01 -31.51
C GLY A 532 -2.04 40.19 -30.33
N ARG A 533 -2.68 39.11 -29.87
CA ARG A 533 -3.55 39.12 -28.67
C ARG A 533 -2.80 39.46 -27.39
N SER A 534 -1.52 39.13 -27.33
CA SER A 534 -0.69 39.30 -26.12
C SER A 534 -0.03 40.68 -26.01
N THR A 535 -0.17 41.53 -27.03
CA THR A 535 0.60 42.78 -27.23
C THR A 535 -0.26 44.04 -27.39
N GLU A 536 -1.52 44.04 -26.93
CA GLU A 536 -2.37 45.25 -26.99
C GLU A 536 -1.64 46.47 -26.39
N GLY A 537 -1.25 47.43 -27.24
CA GLY A 537 -0.72 48.74 -26.84
C GLY A 537 0.78 49.03 -27.04
N GLN A 538 1.57 48.21 -27.75
CA GLN A 538 3.00 48.48 -28.01
C GLN A 538 3.38 48.42 -29.52
N GLU A 539 3.03 49.47 -30.28
CA GLU A 539 3.25 49.57 -31.74
C GLU A 539 4.72 49.42 -32.18
N SER A 540 5.68 49.74 -31.31
CA SER A 540 7.11 49.77 -31.64
C SER A 540 7.78 48.40 -31.76
N GLU A 541 7.18 47.33 -31.24
CA GLU A 541 7.75 45.97 -31.33
C GLU A 541 7.42 45.24 -32.64
N PHE A 542 6.33 45.62 -33.32
CA PHE A 542 5.83 44.91 -34.51
C PHE A 542 6.70 45.12 -35.76
N GLN A 543 7.49 46.18 -35.83
CA GLN A 543 8.30 46.48 -37.03
C GLN A 543 9.39 45.43 -37.35
N ARG A 544 9.79 44.63 -36.35
CA ARG A 544 10.82 43.59 -36.48
C ARG A 544 10.24 42.18 -36.56
N ILE A 545 8.91 42.04 -36.49
CA ILE A 545 8.26 40.74 -36.55
C ILE A 545 8.30 40.20 -37.98
N LEU A 546 8.39 38.88 -38.09
CA LEU A 546 8.45 38.19 -39.38
C LEU A 546 7.04 37.79 -39.81
N ILE A 547 6.64 38.25 -41.01
CA ILE A 547 5.32 38.05 -41.60
C ILE A 547 5.42 37.08 -42.77
N PRO A 548 4.54 36.06 -42.85
CA PRO A 548 4.48 35.17 -44.00
C PRO A 548 4.01 35.91 -45.25
N THR A 549 4.70 35.71 -46.37
CA THR A 549 4.41 36.32 -47.67
C THR A 549 3.76 35.34 -48.64
N GLU A 550 3.17 35.85 -49.72
CA GLU A 550 2.61 35.07 -50.84
C GLU A 550 3.59 34.03 -51.42
N ARG A 551 4.90 34.27 -51.28
CA ARG A 551 5.98 33.40 -51.78
C ARG A 551 6.32 32.26 -50.81
N CYS A 552 5.50 32.05 -49.79
CA CYS A 552 5.72 31.09 -48.70
C CYS A 552 7.10 31.28 -48.03
N LYS A 553 7.45 32.53 -47.74
CA LYS A 553 8.64 32.91 -46.97
C LYS A 553 8.22 33.87 -45.85
N LEU A 554 9.06 34.04 -44.84
CA LEU A 554 8.85 35.04 -43.80
C LEU A 554 9.73 36.26 -44.09
N ALA A 555 9.17 37.46 -44.01
CA ALA A 555 9.86 38.74 -44.23
C ALA A 555 9.52 39.74 -43.12
N PRO A 556 10.40 40.70 -42.79
CA PRO A 556 10.11 41.72 -41.79
C PRO A 556 8.82 42.50 -42.12
N ALA A 557 7.99 42.83 -41.12
CA ALA A 557 6.71 43.51 -41.33
C ALA A 557 6.81 44.80 -42.18
N ARG A 558 7.89 45.57 -42.02
CA ARG A 558 8.17 46.77 -42.82
C ARG A 558 8.31 46.51 -44.33
N GLU A 559 8.62 45.29 -44.75
CA GLU A 559 8.81 44.88 -46.15
C GLU A 559 7.56 44.18 -46.71
N VAL A 560 6.49 44.08 -45.92
CA VAL A 560 5.28 43.34 -46.26
C VAL A 560 4.05 44.26 -46.34
N LEU A 561 3.29 44.12 -47.43
CA LEU A 561 2.08 44.88 -47.75
C LEU A 561 0.85 43.98 -47.61
N PHE A 562 -0.19 44.47 -46.93
CA PHE A 562 -1.48 43.79 -46.84
C PHE A 562 -2.40 44.24 -47.98
N ASN A 563 -2.92 43.27 -48.76
CA ASN A 563 -3.89 43.56 -49.82
C ASN A 563 -5.30 43.67 -49.22
N ASP A 564 -5.73 44.91 -48.94
CA ASP A 564 -7.06 45.25 -48.44
C ASP A 564 -8.09 45.55 -49.54
N MET A 565 -7.63 45.73 -50.78
CA MET A 565 -8.46 46.13 -51.93
C MET A 565 -9.18 44.94 -52.60
N GLY A 566 -8.74 43.71 -52.31
CA GLY A 566 -9.29 42.49 -52.91
C GLY A 566 -8.90 42.30 -54.38
N GLY A 567 -8.96 41.05 -54.87
CA GLY A 567 -8.50 40.68 -56.21
C GLY A 567 -7.05 40.17 -56.26
N ASP A 568 -6.63 39.60 -57.39
CA ASP A 568 -5.24 39.20 -57.63
C ASP A 568 -4.39 40.48 -57.76
N PRO A 569 -3.46 40.74 -56.84
CA PRO A 569 -2.71 41.97 -56.88
C PRO A 569 -1.77 42.01 -58.09
N THR A 570 -1.70 43.16 -58.76
CA THR A 570 -0.56 43.48 -59.63
C THR A 570 0.71 43.48 -58.79
N ALA A 571 1.82 42.97 -59.33
CA ALA A 571 3.07 42.73 -58.59
C ALA A 571 3.40 43.86 -57.59
N PRO A 572 3.90 43.52 -56.38
CA PRO A 572 4.11 44.50 -55.34
C PRO A 572 5.17 45.54 -55.76
N PRO A 573 5.12 46.77 -55.23
CA PRO A 573 6.13 47.80 -55.51
C PRO A 573 7.56 47.29 -55.25
N PRO A 574 8.58 47.82 -55.96
CA PRO A 574 9.96 47.37 -55.82
C PRO A 574 10.45 47.41 -54.38
N GLY A 575 10.85 46.25 -53.84
CA GLY A 575 11.32 46.11 -52.46
C GLY A 575 10.24 45.70 -51.44
N LEU A 576 8.97 45.59 -51.85
CA LEU A 576 7.87 45.09 -51.02
C LEU A 576 7.38 43.71 -51.49
N GLN A 577 6.69 43.01 -50.59
CA GLN A 577 6.08 41.71 -50.84
C GLN A 577 4.65 41.70 -50.29
N PHE A 578 3.72 41.00 -50.94
CA PHE A 578 2.39 40.81 -50.37
C PHE A 578 2.41 39.84 -49.20
N ALA A 579 1.66 40.17 -48.15
CA ALA A 579 1.33 39.27 -47.07
C ALA A 579 0.65 38.01 -47.63
N HIS A 580 0.86 36.88 -46.98
CA HIS A 580 0.24 35.64 -47.40
C HIS A 580 -1.30 35.76 -47.39
N PRO A 581 -2.04 35.23 -48.39
CA PRO A 581 -3.50 35.41 -48.50
C PRO A 581 -4.33 34.94 -47.30
N LEU A 582 -3.76 34.09 -46.44
CA LEU A 582 -4.40 33.61 -45.21
C LEU A 582 -4.23 34.56 -44.01
N VAL A 583 -3.44 35.63 -44.14
CA VAL A 583 -3.36 36.69 -43.13
C VAL A 583 -4.67 37.46 -43.17
N SER A 584 -5.38 37.53 -42.05
CA SER A 584 -6.68 38.22 -41.98
C SER A 584 -6.49 39.73 -41.89
N ALA A 585 -7.50 40.51 -42.31
CA ALA A 585 -7.50 41.96 -42.15
C ALA A 585 -7.38 42.38 -40.67
N SER A 586 -8.01 41.63 -39.76
CA SER A 586 -7.87 41.85 -38.32
C SER A 586 -6.42 41.70 -37.87
N LEU A 587 -5.75 40.60 -38.27
CA LEU A 587 -4.36 40.35 -37.91
C LEU A 587 -3.42 41.40 -38.52
N ALA A 588 -3.64 41.77 -39.78
CA ALA A 588 -2.88 42.82 -40.45
C ALA A 588 -3.00 44.17 -39.72
N ASN A 589 -4.21 44.52 -39.24
CA ASN A 589 -4.44 45.72 -38.44
C ASN A 589 -3.74 45.64 -37.07
N THR A 590 -3.86 44.50 -36.38
CA THR A 590 -3.20 44.29 -35.08
C THR A 590 -1.68 44.40 -35.17
N LEU A 591 -1.09 43.91 -36.27
CA LEU A 591 0.36 43.97 -36.51
C LEU A 591 0.82 45.30 -37.14
N GLY A 592 -0.08 46.22 -37.45
CA GLY A 592 0.23 47.50 -38.09
C GLY A 592 0.86 47.35 -39.48
N LEU A 593 0.43 46.38 -40.28
CA LEU A 593 0.92 46.20 -41.65
C LEU A 593 0.46 47.35 -42.55
N ARG A 594 1.34 47.79 -43.45
CA ARG A 594 0.99 48.78 -44.49
C ARG A 594 -0.08 48.23 -45.41
N ARG A 595 -1.05 49.05 -45.79
CA ARG A 595 -2.14 48.64 -46.67
C ARG A 595 -1.85 49.00 -48.12
N MET A 596 -2.37 48.19 -49.04
CA MET A 596 -2.24 48.47 -50.47
C MET A 596 -2.96 49.76 -50.86
N SER A 597 -4.13 50.02 -50.27
CA SER A 597 -4.84 51.29 -50.46
C SER A 597 -3.95 52.50 -50.13
N GLU A 598 -3.16 52.46 -49.06
CA GLU A 598 -2.28 53.57 -48.64
C GLU A 598 -1.14 53.86 -49.63
N GLU A 599 -0.62 52.84 -50.32
CA GLU A 599 0.46 52.98 -51.31
C GLU A 599 -0.07 53.39 -52.70
N ASP A 600 -1.25 52.91 -53.11
CA ASP A 600 -1.91 53.34 -54.36
C ASP A 600 -2.24 54.86 -54.35
N PHE A 601 -2.48 55.44 -53.17
CA PHE A 601 -2.64 56.89 -53.00
C PHE A 601 -1.29 57.66 -53.03
N ALA A 602 -0.15 56.99 -52.88
CA ALA A 602 1.17 57.61 -52.87
C ALA A 602 1.85 57.64 -54.26
N GLU A 603 1.57 56.67 -55.14
CA GLU A 603 2.18 56.59 -56.49
C GLU A 603 1.40 57.37 -57.57
N GLY A 604 0.23 57.92 -57.25
CA GLY A 604 -0.51 58.85 -58.10
C GLY A 604 0.15 60.23 -58.17
N GLY A 605 1.20 60.35 -58.98
CA GLY A 605 1.94 61.59 -59.20
C GLY A 605 1.08 62.75 -59.71
N ASP A 606 0.74 63.67 -58.81
CA ASP A 606 0.92 65.10 -59.01
C ASP A 606 0.87 65.80 -57.64
N GLY A 607 1.81 66.71 -57.43
CA GLY A 607 2.10 67.36 -56.15
C GLY A 607 0.97 68.25 -55.63
N ILE A 608 -0.11 67.65 -55.15
CA ILE A 608 -1.09 68.30 -54.28
C ILE A 608 -0.96 67.58 -52.93
N GLN A 609 -0.32 68.24 -51.97
CA GLN A 609 -0.62 68.00 -50.56
C GLN A 609 -2.14 68.04 -50.44
N SER A 610 -2.78 66.89 -50.21
CA SER A 610 -4.23 66.83 -50.09
C SER A 610 -4.61 67.65 -48.85
N PHE A 611 -4.98 68.91 -49.09
CA PHE A 611 -5.84 69.65 -48.19
C PHE A 611 -7.14 68.84 -48.09
N HIS A 612 -7.28 68.05 -47.03
CA HIS A 612 -8.59 67.62 -46.58
C HIS A 612 -9.29 68.84 -45.98
N ILE A 613 -10.06 69.58 -46.79
CA ILE A 613 -11.13 70.44 -46.27
C ILE A 613 -12.38 69.56 -46.19
N GLY A 614 -12.37 68.67 -45.20
CA GLY A 614 -13.55 67.97 -44.72
C GLY A 614 -13.77 68.41 -43.27
N GLU A 615 -14.95 68.94 -42.96
CA GLU A 615 -15.33 69.20 -41.58
C GLU A 615 -15.59 67.85 -40.89
N ASP A 616 -14.88 67.57 -39.79
CA ASP A 616 -15.18 66.41 -38.95
C ASP A 616 -16.65 66.46 -38.52
N LEU A 617 -17.37 65.33 -38.64
CA LEU A 617 -18.79 65.24 -38.27
C LEU A 617 -19.05 65.72 -36.84
N THR A 618 -18.11 65.48 -35.92
CA THR A 618 -18.21 65.95 -34.53
C THR A 618 -18.08 67.48 -34.43
N VAL A 619 -17.26 68.10 -35.28
CA VAL A 619 -17.14 69.57 -35.39
C VAL A 619 -18.41 70.15 -36.02
N ARG A 620 -18.97 69.48 -37.03
CA ARG A 620 -20.23 69.86 -37.66
C ARG A 620 -21.39 69.83 -36.67
N ILE A 621 -21.53 68.72 -35.94
CA ILE A 621 -22.56 68.57 -34.89
C ILE A 621 -22.37 69.66 -33.84
N ARG A 622 -21.14 69.86 -33.34
CA ARG A 622 -20.85 70.91 -32.35
C ARG A 622 -21.28 72.31 -32.81
N ARG A 623 -21.05 72.67 -34.08
CA ARG A 623 -21.50 73.95 -34.64
C ARG A 623 -23.03 74.03 -34.71
N VAL A 624 -23.70 72.98 -35.18
CA VAL A 624 -25.18 72.95 -35.22
C VAL A 624 -25.77 73.09 -33.82
N LEU A 625 -25.20 72.41 -32.81
CA LEU A 625 -25.66 72.54 -31.42
C LEU A 625 -25.37 73.94 -30.81
N GLN A 626 -24.42 74.70 -31.35
CA GLN A 626 -24.19 76.10 -30.98
C GLN A 626 -25.14 77.07 -31.68
N ASP A 627 -25.48 76.79 -32.94
CA ASP A 627 -26.32 77.65 -33.77
C ASP A 627 -27.82 77.43 -33.53
N TYR A 628 -28.22 76.24 -33.06
CA TYR A 628 -29.61 75.88 -32.74
C TYR A 628 -29.79 75.64 -31.24
N ASP A 629 -30.66 76.43 -30.61
CA ASP A 629 -31.02 76.23 -29.21
C ASP A 629 -31.85 74.94 -29.02
N ILE A 630 -31.67 74.27 -27.89
CA ILE A 630 -32.42 73.07 -27.52
C ILE A 630 -33.93 73.32 -27.53
N ASP A 631 -34.36 74.53 -27.13
CA ASP A 631 -35.77 74.96 -27.10
C ASP A 631 -36.45 74.91 -28.47
N HIS A 632 -35.67 74.95 -29.56
CA HIS A 632 -36.17 74.91 -30.94
C HIS A 632 -36.04 73.54 -31.62
N SER A 633 -35.39 72.58 -30.96
CA SER A 633 -35.19 71.23 -31.53
C SER A 633 -36.51 70.47 -31.73
N SER A 634 -37.55 70.83 -30.96
CA SER A 634 -38.88 70.22 -31.11
C SER A 634 -39.59 70.56 -32.42
N ASN A 635 -39.30 71.73 -32.98
CA ASN A 635 -39.83 72.16 -34.26
C ASN A 635 -39.28 71.30 -35.42
N GLU A 636 -38.05 70.80 -35.32
CA GLU A 636 -37.44 69.94 -36.35
C GLU A 636 -38.11 68.56 -36.41
N TRP A 637 -38.51 67.98 -35.26
CA TRP A 637 -39.30 66.74 -35.26
C TRP A 637 -40.68 66.93 -35.88
N VAL A 638 -41.33 68.07 -35.59
CA VAL A 638 -42.65 68.41 -36.15
C VAL A 638 -42.55 68.69 -37.65
N ALA A 639 -41.54 69.43 -38.10
CA ALA A 639 -41.30 69.71 -39.50
C ALA A 639 -41.01 68.43 -40.30
N ASN A 640 -40.21 67.50 -39.76
CA ASN A 640 -39.98 66.20 -40.39
C ASN A 640 -41.26 65.36 -40.51
N ALA A 641 -42.13 65.44 -39.51
CA ALA A 641 -43.42 64.75 -39.55
C ALA A 641 -44.39 65.41 -40.55
N GLU A 642 -44.41 66.74 -40.63
CA GLU A 642 -45.17 67.50 -41.63
C GLU A 642 -44.71 67.20 -43.05
N ASP A 643 -43.39 67.16 -43.29
CA ASP A 643 -42.79 66.78 -44.58
C ASP A 643 -43.14 65.34 -45.00
N ALA A 644 -43.40 64.45 -44.04
CA ALA A 644 -43.91 63.09 -44.27
C ALA A 644 -45.45 63.02 -44.38
N GLU A 645 -46.12 64.18 -44.30
CA GLU A 645 -47.59 64.34 -44.27
C GLU A 645 -48.27 63.64 -43.08
N ALA A 646 -47.59 63.56 -41.93
CA ALA A 646 -48.13 63.00 -40.70
C ALA A 646 -49.19 63.95 -40.08
N LYS A 647 -50.24 63.35 -39.53
CA LYS A 647 -51.34 64.00 -38.81
C LYS A 647 -51.06 64.14 -37.32
N SER A 648 -50.12 63.36 -36.77
CA SER A 648 -49.79 63.40 -35.35
C SER A 648 -48.31 63.13 -35.08
N VAL A 649 -47.78 63.82 -34.06
CA VAL A 649 -46.46 63.53 -33.46
C VAL A 649 -46.65 63.33 -31.98
N THR A 650 -46.08 62.26 -31.43
CA THR A 650 -46.14 61.89 -30.02
C THR A 650 -44.73 61.91 -29.43
N PHE A 651 -44.58 62.59 -28.30
CA PHE A 651 -43.34 62.61 -27.52
C PHE A 651 -43.57 61.82 -26.23
N LEU A 652 -42.70 60.84 -25.99
CA LEU A 652 -42.72 60.00 -24.79
C LEU A 652 -41.33 60.03 -24.17
N VAL A 653 -41.25 60.43 -22.90
CA VAL A 653 -40.05 60.19 -22.08
C VAL A 653 -40.26 58.83 -21.41
N ASP A 654 -39.50 57.83 -21.86
CA ASP A 654 -39.51 56.49 -21.29
C ASP A 654 -38.36 56.38 -20.29
N GLU A 655 -38.69 56.35 -19.00
CA GLU A 655 -37.72 56.20 -17.90
C GLU A 655 -37.43 54.71 -17.58
N ALA A 656 -37.96 53.78 -18.38
CA ALA A 656 -37.74 52.36 -18.16
C ALA A 656 -36.26 51.96 -18.34
N SER A 657 -35.79 51.08 -17.45
CA SER A 657 -34.43 50.52 -17.50
C SER A 657 -34.49 49.10 -18.06
N PHE A 658 -33.72 48.81 -19.12
CA PHE A 658 -33.74 47.52 -19.79
C PHE A 658 -32.45 46.72 -19.52
N GLN A 659 -32.58 45.47 -19.08
CA GLN A 659 -31.45 44.54 -18.94
C GLN A 659 -31.46 43.50 -20.07
N GLY A 660 -31.04 43.90 -21.26
CA GLY A 660 -30.96 43.01 -22.42
C GLY A 660 -29.80 42.01 -22.33
N ARG A 661 -30.01 40.74 -22.72
CA ARG A 661 -28.97 39.68 -22.68
C ARG A 661 -27.89 39.79 -23.78
N ARG A 662 -28.08 40.66 -24.79
CA ARG A 662 -27.13 40.88 -25.90
C ARG A 662 -27.15 42.35 -26.30
N VAL A 663 -25.96 42.96 -26.39
CA VAL A 663 -25.75 44.38 -26.69
C VAL A 663 -24.58 44.49 -27.65
N ILE A 664 -24.65 45.44 -28.57
CA ILE A 664 -23.50 45.82 -29.40
C ILE A 664 -22.46 46.47 -28.48
N GLY A 665 -21.19 46.09 -28.60
CA GLY A 665 -20.10 46.62 -27.76
C GLY A 665 -20.00 48.14 -27.84
N GLY A 666 -19.84 48.81 -26.69
CA GLY A 666 -19.81 50.27 -26.58
C GLY A 666 -21.16 50.94 -26.25
N LEU A 667 -22.29 50.24 -26.37
CA LEU A 667 -23.63 50.80 -26.09
C LEU A 667 -24.26 50.32 -24.77
N THR A 668 -23.51 49.60 -23.94
CA THR A 668 -23.99 49.02 -22.67
C THR A 668 -24.45 50.08 -21.67
N GLY A 669 -23.87 51.28 -21.69
CA GLY A 669 -24.25 52.39 -20.80
C GLY A 669 -25.64 52.98 -21.08
N PHE A 670 -26.14 52.87 -22.31
CA PHE A 670 -27.44 53.43 -22.71
C PHE A 670 -28.63 52.51 -22.42
N GLN A 671 -28.40 51.26 -22.02
CA GLN A 671 -29.48 50.30 -21.77
C GLN A 671 -30.31 50.62 -20.52
N SER A 672 -29.65 51.24 -19.55
CA SER A 672 -30.22 51.52 -18.23
C SER A 672 -30.69 52.95 -18.05
N GLY A 673 -30.49 53.82 -19.06
CA GLY A 673 -30.85 55.24 -19.01
C GLY A 673 -32.22 55.54 -19.60
N PRO A 674 -32.85 56.68 -19.23
CA PRO A 674 -34.10 57.12 -19.82
C PRO A 674 -33.93 57.45 -21.30
N ALA A 675 -34.97 57.25 -22.10
CA ALA A 675 -34.99 57.51 -23.54
C ALA A 675 -36.12 58.48 -23.91
N LEU A 676 -35.83 59.42 -24.81
CA LEU A 676 -36.85 60.23 -25.47
C LEU A 676 -37.29 59.52 -26.75
N VAL A 677 -38.53 59.04 -26.79
CA VAL A 677 -39.14 58.40 -27.96
C VAL A 677 -40.03 59.41 -28.67
N VAL A 678 -39.71 59.69 -29.93
CA VAL A 678 -40.52 60.55 -30.81
C VAL A 678 -41.15 59.69 -31.90
N HIS A 679 -42.47 59.67 -31.95
CA HIS A 679 -43.24 58.86 -32.89
C HIS A 679 -44.15 59.72 -33.76
N ASN A 680 -44.19 59.44 -35.06
CA ASN A 680 -45.22 59.91 -35.98
C ASN A 680 -45.78 58.70 -36.75
N GLU A 681 -46.99 58.78 -37.29
CA GLU A 681 -47.64 57.61 -37.89
C GLU A 681 -47.20 57.27 -39.33
N LYS A 682 -46.14 57.91 -39.84
CA LYS A 682 -45.59 57.66 -41.19
C LYS A 682 -44.38 56.76 -41.12
N VAL A 683 -44.18 55.99 -42.19
CA VAL A 683 -43.09 55.02 -42.32
C VAL A 683 -42.03 55.62 -43.22
N PHE A 684 -40.77 55.53 -42.79
CA PHE A 684 -39.62 55.93 -43.60
C PHE A 684 -39.59 55.20 -44.95
N THR A 685 -39.33 55.96 -46.01
CA THR A 685 -39.03 55.43 -47.36
C THR A 685 -37.53 55.16 -47.51
N ASP A 686 -37.13 54.41 -48.54
CA ASP A 686 -35.72 54.14 -48.83
C ASP A 686 -34.97 55.44 -49.15
N GLU A 687 -35.65 56.42 -49.76
CA GLU A 687 -35.14 57.77 -49.99
C GLU A 687 -34.87 58.53 -48.68
N ASP A 688 -35.72 58.36 -47.66
CA ASP A 688 -35.53 59.03 -46.36
C ASP A 688 -34.31 58.47 -45.61
N PHE A 689 -34.08 57.16 -45.67
CA PHE A 689 -32.87 56.54 -45.09
C PHE A 689 -31.60 56.96 -45.83
N THR A 690 -31.67 57.08 -47.16
CA THR A 690 -30.57 57.61 -47.97
C THR A 690 -30.29 59.08 -47.63
N GLY A 691 -31.33 59.85 -47.29
CA GLY A 691 -31.23 61.22 -46.79
C GLY A 691 -30.60 61.33 -45.40
N LEU A 692 -30.91 60.41 -44.48
CA LEU A 692 -30.31 60.35 -43.15
C LEU A 692 -28.81 59.99 -43.19
N GLY A 693 -28.39 59.13 -44.13
CA GLY A 693 -27.00 58.71 -44.28
C GLY A 693 -26.07 59.76 -44.91
N ASN A 694 -26.62 60.73 -45.67
CA ASN A 694 -25.87 61.74 -46.41
C ASN A 694 -25.95 63.12 -45.74
N ILE A 695 -25.47 63.19 -44.50
CA ILE A 695 -25.47 64.41 -43.67
C ILE A 695 -24.66 65.52 -44.38
N GLY A 696 -25.31 66.66 -44.66
CA GLY A 696 -24.66 67.83 -45.28
C GLY A 696 -24.65 67.87 -46.82
N GLN A 697 -25.08 66.80 -47.51
CA GLN A 697 -25.36 66.82 -48.96
C GLN A 697 -26.88 66.77 -49.16
N GLY A 698 -27.53 67.94 -49.07
CA GLY A 698 -28.99 68.04 -49.02
C GLY A 698 -29.71 67.26 -50.13
N GLY A 699 -30.45 66.20 -49.76
CA GLY A 699 -31.24 65.38 -50.67
C GLY A 699 -32.52 66.04 -51.22
N LYS A 700 -32.81 67.30 -50.86
CA LYS A 700 -34.04 68.02 -51.23
C LYS A 700 -33.76 69.28 -52.09
N ALA A 701 -32.77 69.24 -52.98
CA ALA A 701 -32.46 70.37 -53.88
C ALA A 701 -33.55 70.64 -54.95
N GLY A 702 -34.59 69.81 -55.07
CA GLY A 702 -35.60 69.89 -56.12
C GLY A 702 -37.08 69.98 -55.67
N ARG A 703 -37.39 70.08 -54.38
CA ARG A 703 -38.78 70.22 -53.89
C ARG A 703 -39.02 71.64 -53.40
N ALA A 704 -39.85 72.40 -54.12
CA ALA A 704 -40.09 73.83 -53.86
C ALA A 704 -41.03 74.08 -52.65
N ASP A 705 -41.73 73.04 -52.17
CA ASP A 705 -42.77 73.15 -51.14
C ASP A 705 -42.39 72.53 -49.78
N SER A 706 -41.14 72.09 -49.58
CA SER A 706 -40.67 71.53 -48.30
C SER A 706 -39.90 72.55 -47.47
N ILE A 707 -40.30 72.79 -46.22
CA ILE A 707 -39.63 73.70 -45.28
C ILE A 707 -38.48 72.94 -44.61
N GLY A 708 -37.25 73.13 -45.12
CA GLY A 708 -36.07 72.52 -44.52
C GLY A 708 -34.88 72.46 -45.47
N ARG A 709 -34.12 73.57 -45.56
CA ARG A 709 -32.86 73.59 -46.31
C ARG A 709 -31.76 72.95 -45.47
N PHE A 710 -31.06 71.98 -46.06
CA PHE A 710 -29.76 71.40 -45.66
C PHE A 710 -29.70 70.11 -44.84
N GLY A 711 -30.80 69.44 -44.47
CA GLY A 711 -30.71 68.12 -43.80
C GLY A 711 -29.88 68.14 -42.50
N LEU A 712 -29.66 69.32 -41.93
CA LEU A 712 -28.92 69.55 -40.69
C LEU A 712 -29.82 69.47 -39.45
N GLY A 713 -31.14 69.61 -39.63
CA GLY A 713 -32.11 69.61 -38.53
C GLY A 713 -32.05 68.35 -37.67
N ALA A 714 -31.78 67.19 -38.28
CA ALA A 714 -31.59 65.93 -37.56
C ALA A 714 -30.35 65.92 -36.64
N LEU A 715 -29.36 66.80 -36.88
CA LEU A 715 -28.20 66.93 -36.00
C LEU A 715 -28.53 67.70 -34.70
N SER A 716 -29.63 68.45 -34.65
CA SER A 716 -30.08 69.10 -33.41
C SER A 716 -30.50 68.09 -32.34
N PHE A 717 -30.85 66.86 -32.74
CA PHE A 717 -31.26 65.79 -31.83
C PHE A 717 -30.11 65.35 -30.89
N TYR A 718 -28.86 65.66 -31.24
CA TYR A 718 -27.70 65.43 -30.38
C TYR A 718 -27.67 66.32 -29.12
N HIS A 719 -28.58 67.31 -29.00
CA HIS A 719 -28.84 67.97 -27.70
C HIS A 719 -29.41 67.01 -26.66
N PHE A 720 -30.05 65.92 -27.08
CA PHE A 720 -30.81 65.01 -26.20
C PHE A 720 -30.11 63.66 -26.00
N SER A 721 -29.29 63.21 -26.96
CA SER A 721 -28.60 61.91 -26.86
C SER A 721 -27.35 61.86 -27.72
N GLU A 722 -26.31 61.19 -27.23
CA GLU A 722 -25.10 60.86 -28.00
C GLU A 722 -25.36 59.76 -29.06
N VAL A 723 -26.45 59.01 -28.91
CA VAL A 723 -26.86 57.93 -29.81
C VAL A 723 -28.33 58.12 -30.20
N ILE A 724 -28.59 58.26 -31.51
CA ILE A 724 -29.94 58.35 -32.06
C ILE A 724 -30.24 57.03 -32.79
N ASN A 725 -31.35 56.40 -32.45
CA ASN A 725 -31.78 55.15 -33.06
C ASN A 725 -33.03 55.37 -33.91
N PHE A 726 -32.94 55.05 -35.20
CA PHE A 726 -34.08 54.98 -36.10
C PHE A 726 -34.41 53.50 -36.33
N PRO A 727 -35.48 52.96 -35.73
CA PRO A 727 -35.83 51.56 -35.91
C PRO A 727 -36.16 51.30 -37.38
N TRP A 728 -35.31 50.54 -38.05
CA TRP A 728 -35.55 50.02 -39.40
C TRP A 728 -36.62 48.92 -39.31
N ARG A 729 -37.49 48.83 -40.33
CA ARG A 729 -38.58 47.84 -40.42
C ARG A 729 -38.27 46.51 -39.71
N LEU A 730 -39.13 46.11 -38.78
CA LEU A 730 -39.33 44.69 -38.45
C LEU A 730 -40.34 44.08 -39.42
#